data_AF-A0A6B0SD10-F1
#
_entry.id   AF-A0A6B0SD10-F1
#
_cell.length_a   1.000
_cell.length_b   1.000
_cell.length_c   1.000
_cell.angle_alpha   90.00
_cell.angle_beta   90.00
_cell.angle_gamma   90.00
#
_symmetry.space_group_name_H-M   'P 1'
#
loop_
_entity.id
_entity.type
_entity.pdbx_description
1 polymer ?
#
loop_
_entity_poly.entity_id
_entity_poly.type
_entity_poly.pdbx_seq_one_letter_code
_entity_poly.pdbx_strand_id
1 'polypeptide(L)'
;MQRSDINRRTLLNVSAAALLSALAGCNSPQSADGETTDGQTTAEAQPTTQQPTQASDSESVPGADQLGGPDDLQGSVTVDATVLSSDEGAGQNVFTPAVVWVEQGAIVTWNIAEGSHSATAYHPDHDKSQRVPEDASPFDSKTLTAGNAFEHAFETPGVYNYYCRPHEGLGMVGLVVVDGPRGGPGTTAPDDVERSAASEQLAHLLDVAGIGDGDGDGGEASYAWRDATWDSYWYSLYNMSTNIAMSGNGVRFPHNEDQQAAFDQRVPAMLEGAAVDKPPIRNPNLNMAAFTEGDPHFTEQPVFDAGDGRPDASTLTWDVEQSSKVVSPSSLAWTHLKGVTWAKNFQEHFETLPPELAAKFRAQILSTLAQIGVNATLIAGGPEGNGALTKGESLELVSEFRPGDGTVVDDTARPNHHSAMLWFLSGLTSLAQNDWFGYVNPEPLIPANEIQQLTDGLGQATMALFDPADVVEMGSTRDLGQMLAAVGWFGTQAGSEDLQSAAVDYANALASAVESDVESSGRMAGAGENQAAAQGAVVQGLLWASELDGVDHASLAEDTLDYMLGELWDDEAGTFASDVDDSTYRITSRDAGDVTGGINAADVLLDRDVQSTYARYFDQTFNRGRLQRAERPPSRDESAEFTLPLPPAAGGEHGQAAVYSDAVEYDTDSDEWSVVDDTFTTAWALYTANQDIWIGSWAGDFYRGRGVPGQTDDPPQ
;
A
#
# COMPACT_ATOMS: atom_id res chain seq x y z
N MET A 1 17.99 15.41 -37.34
CA MET A 1 17.09 16.58 -37.48
C MET A 1 15.94 16.26 -38.42
N GLN A 2 14.92 15.57 -37.87
CA GLN A 2 13.51 15.62 -38.28
C GLN A 2 12.76 15.03 -37.09
N ARG A 3 12.10 15.89 -36.33
CA ARG A 3 11.30 15.56 -35.15
C ARG A 3 10.10 14.73 -35.60
N SER A 4 9.82 13.64 -34.89
CA SER A 4 8.58 12.90 -35.02
C SER A 4 7.46 13.77 -34.45
N ASP A 5 6.76 14.51 -35.32
CA ASP A 5 5.58 15.26 -34.93
C ASP A 5 4.53 14.26 -34.43
N ILE A 6 4.24 14.30 -33.13
CA ILE A 6 3.06 13.68 -32.53
C ILE A 6 1.86 14.31 -33.22
N ASN A 7 1.34 13.65 -34.25
CA ASN A 7 0.16 14.14 -34.94
C ASN A 7 -1.06 13.74 -34.11
N ARG A 8 -1.34 14.51 -33.04
CA ARG A 8 -2.46 14.27 -32.10
C ARG A 8 -3.82 14.29 -32.79
N ARG A 9 -3.93 14.91 -33.97
CA ARG A 9 -5.11 14.80 -34.84
C ARG A 9 -5.28 13.44 -35.50
N THR A 10 -4.23 12.61 -35.57
CA THR A 10 -4.29 11.23 -36.05
C THR A 10 -4.64 10.25 -34.93
N LEU A 11 -4.38 10.60 -33.66
CA LEU A 11 -4.91 9.87 -32.49
C LEU A 11 -6.46 9.93 -32.41
N LEU A 12 -7.08 10.91 -33.09
CA LEU A 12 -8.54 11.05 -33.20
C LEU A 12 -9.22 10.14 -34.23
N ASN A 13 -8.50 9.22 -34.90
CA ASN A 13 -9.12 8.28 -35.85
C ASN A 13 -9.48 6.90 -35.27
N VAL A 14 -9.39 6.69 -33.95
CA VAL A 14 -9.97 5.50 -33.29
C VAL A 14 -11.30 5.79 -32.57
N SER A 15 -11.69 7.06 -32.42
CA SER A 15 -12.95 7.42 -31.73
C SER A 15 -14.18 7.59 -32.64
N ALA A 16 -14.10 7.27 -33.94
CA ALA A 16 -15.22 7.50 -34.86
C ALA A 16 -15.33 6.48 -36.00
N ALA A 17 -15.74 5.24 -35.71
CA ALA A 17 -16.46 4.39 -36.68
C ALA A 17 -16.98 3.06 -36.08
N ALA A 18 -18.23 3.04 -35.58
CA ALA A 18 -19.06 1.84 -35.64
C ALA A 18 -20.57 2.18 -35.62
N LEU A 19 -21.00 3.08 -36.51
CA LEU A 19 -22.41 3.23 -36.86
C LEU A 19 -22.54 3.29 -38.38
N LEU A 20 -22.72 2.12 -39.01
CA LEU A 20 -23.42 1.99 -40.30
C LEU A 20 -24.15 0.65 -40.36
N SER A 21 -25.46 0.74 -40.16
CA SER A 21 -26.48 -0.27 -40.40
C SER A 21 -26.64 -0.62 -41.89
N ALA A 22 -26.76 -1.91 -42.23
CA ALA A 22 -27.53 -2.41 -43.38
C ALA A 22 -27.86 -3.91 -43.29
N LEU A 23 -29.10 -4.21 -42.88
CA LEU A 23 -30.08 -5.16 -43.45
C LEU A 23 -29.62 -6.52 -44.01
N ALA A 24 -30.09 -7.61 -43.37
CA ALA A 24 -31.12 -8.54 -43.86
C ALA A 24 -30.83 -10.02 -43.48
N GLY A 25 -31.81 -10.69 -42.86
CA GLY A 25 -31.78 -12.15 -42.71
C GLY A 25 -32.72 -12.70 -41.63
N CYS A 26 -34.03 -12.63 -41.87
CA CYS A 26 -35.05 -13.32 -41.07
C CYS A 26 -34.92 -14.84 -41.17
N ASN A 27 -35.05 -15.57 -40.05
CA ASN A 27 -36.03 -16.65 -39.92
C ASN A 27 -36.27 -17.06 -38.47
N SER A 28 -37.55 -17.23 -38.12
CA SER A 28 -38.09 -17.60 -36.81
C SER A 28 -38.33 -19.13 -36.71
N PRO A 29 -39.08 -19.65 -35.72
CA PRO A 29 -38.55 -20.36 -34.56
C PRO A 29 -39.00 -21.85 -34.52
N GLN A 30 -38.42 -22.66 -33.62
CA GLN A 30 -39.04 -23.94 -33.27
C GLN A 30 -38.75 -24.36 -31.83
N SER A 31 -39.82 -24.40 -31.04
CA SER A 31 -39.93 -25.01 -29.72
C SER A 31 -39.75 -26.53 -29.76
N ALA A 32 -39.21 -27.11 -28.69
CA ALA A 32 -39.68 -28.40 -28.15
C ALA A 32 -39.22 -28.56 -26.69
N ASP A 33 -40.19 -28.99 -25.89
CA ASP A 33 -40.18 -29.24 -24.44
C ASP A 33 -39.21 -30.35 -23.99
N GLY A 34 -38.91 -30.37 -22.68
CA GLY A 34 -38.22 -31.50 -22.06
C GLY A 34 -37.93 -31.39 -20.56
N GLU A 35 -38.98 -31.54 -19.75
CA GLU A 35 -39.03 -32.16 -18.42
C GLU A 35 -38.25 -31.61 -17.20
N THR A 36 -39.08 -31.13 -16.28
CA THR A 36 -38.96 -31.06 -14.82
C THR A 36 -38.41 -32.33 -14.14
N THR A 37 -37.60 -32.15 -13.10
CA THR A 37 -37.65 -33.00 -11.90
C THR A 37 -37.45 -32.15 -10.65
N ASP A 38 -38.52 -32.06 -9.85
CA ASP A 38 -38.52 -31.57 -8.47
C ASP A 38 -37.74 -32.54 -7.57
N GLY A 39 -36.97 -31.96 -6.66
CA GLY A 39 -36.28 -32.65 -5.57
C GLY A 39 -36.22 -31.74 -4.34
N GLN A 40 -37.39 -31.35 -3.84
CA GLN A 40 -37.54 -30.61 -2.59
C GLN A 40 -37.37 -31.59 -1.41
N THR A 41 -36.34 -31.38 -0.59
CA THR A 41 -36.27 -31.94 0.77
C THR A 41 -35.98 -30.82 1.75
N THR A 42 -37.05 -30.39 2.40
CA THR A 42 -37.09 -29.61 3.64
C THR A 42 -36.54 -30.46 4.80
N ALA A 43 -35.61 -29.90 5.57
CA ALA A 43 -35.36 -30.33 6.95
C ALA A 43 -35.42 -29.10 7.86
N GLU A 44 -36.37 -29.15 8.78
CA GLU A 44 -36.73 -28.13 9.75
C GLU A 44 -35.61 -27.92 10.78
N ALA A 45 -35.35 -26.64 11.08
CA ALA A 45 -34.59 -26.22 12.25
C ALA A 45 -35.42 -26.43 13.53
N GLN A 46 -34.80 -26.96 14.58
CA GLN A 46 -35.30 -26.83 15.95
C GLN A 46 -34.25 -26.17 16.85
N PRO A 47 -34.68 -25.34 17.81
CA PRO A 47 -33.82 -24.43 18.56
C PRO A 47 -33.25 -25.11 19.79
N THR A 48 -31.97 -24.86 20.09
CA THR A 48 -31.39 -25.16 21.40
C THR A 48 -30.99 -23.88 22.11
N THR A 49 -31.66 -23.67 23.23
CA THR A 49 -31.54 -22.62 24.24
C THR A 49 -30.14 -22.47 24.81
N GLN A 50 -29.69 -21.22 24.90
CA GLN A 50 -28.55 -20.76 25.70
C GLN A 50 -28.81 -20.94 27.21
N GLN A 51 -27.74 -21.21 27.95
CA GLN A 51 -27.56 -20.69 29.31
C GLN A 51 -26.09 -20.27 29.50
N PRO A 52 -25.81 -19.17 30.23
CA PRO A 52 -24.56 -18.42 30.11
C PRO A 52 -23.51 -18.86 31.13
N THR A 53 -22.25 -18.86 30.71
CA THR A 53 -21.08 -18.83 31.59
C THR A 53 -20.30 -17.55 31.32
N GLN A 54 -19.81 -16.96 32.41
CA GLN A 54 -19.34 -15.58 32.51
C GLN A 54 -18.04 -15.32 31.75
N ALA A 55 -17.91 -14.06 31.32
CA ALA A 55 -16.79 -13.48 30.58
C ALA A 55 -15.53 -13.23 31.43
N SER A 56 -14.39 -13.33 30.77
CA SER A 56 -13.13 -12.59 30.96
C SER A 56 -12.59 -12.34 29.54
N ASP A 57 -12.81 -11.17 28.94
CA ASP A 57 -11.89 -10.02 28.88
C ASP A 57 -10.55 -10.29 28.15
N SER A 58 -10.64 -10.65 26.85
CA SER A 58 -9.90 -10.11 25.68
C SER A 58 -10.22 -11.04 24.49
N GLU A 59 -10.83 -10.54 23.41
CA GLU A 59 -11.04 -11.38 22.21
C GLU A 59 -9.71 -11.47 21.45
N SER A 60 -8.91 -12.49 21.77
CA SER A 60 -7.63 -12.78 21.13
C SER A 60 -7.83 -13.34 19.72
N VAL A 61 -7.05 -12.87 18.75
CA VAL A 61 -7.13 -13.27 17.33
C VAL A 61 -6.67 -14.72 17.15
N PRO A 62 -7.51 -15.64 16.61
CA PRO A 62 -7.12 -17.03 16.39
C PRO A 62 -5.87 -17.17 15.51
N GLY A 63 -4.89 -17.96 15.95
CA GLY A 63 -3.60 -18.12 15.26
C GLY A 63 -2.50 -17.19 15.75
N ALA A 64 -2.85 -16.21 16.58
CA ALA A 64 -1.94 -15.35 17.35
C ALA A 64 -2.34 -15.27 18.85
N ASP A 65 -3.32 -16.08 19.25
CA ASP A 65 -3.90 -16.07 20.58
C ASP A 65 -3.08 -16.88 21.60
N GLN A 66 -3.06 -16.39 22.83
CA GLN A 66 -2.32 -17.00 23.94
C GLN A 66 -3.26 -17.47 25.04
N LEU A 67 -2.99 -18.66 25.59
CA LEU A 67 -3.57 -19.16 26.82
C LEU A 67 -2.50 -19.33 27.91
N GLY A 68 -2.72 -18.68 29.04
CA GLY A 68 -1.81 -18.66 30.19
C GLY A 68 -0.71 -17.61 30.08
N GLY A 69 0.30 -17.73 30.93
CA GLY A 69 1.47 -16.84 30.98
C GLY A 69 2.47 -17.27 32.07
N PRO A 70 3.54 -16.49 32.31
CA PRO A 70 4.55 -16.81 33.32
C PRO A 70 3.98 -17.08 34.73
N ASP A 71 2.88 -16.42 35.09
CA ASP A 71 2.21 -16.53 36.39
C ASP A 71 0.89 -17.34 36.34
N ASP A 72 0.53 -17.91 35.17
CA ASP A 72 -0.72 -18.64 34.95
C ASP A 72 -0.49 -19.89 34.06
N LEU A 73 0.29 -20.83 34.60
CA LEU A 73 0.57 -22.10 33.92
C LEU A 73 -0.63 -23.05 34.01
N GLN A 74 -0.96 -23.67 32.89
CA GLN A 74 -2.07 -24.61 32.80
C GLN A 74 -1.62 -26.05 33.04
N GLY A 75 -2.35 -26.81 33.86
CA GLY A 75 -2.08 -28.24 34.10
C GLY A 75 -2.52 -29.18 32.96
N SER A 76 -3.38 -28.70 32.06
CA SER A 76 -3.79 -29.38 30.82
C SER A 76 -4.45 -28.38 29.87
N VAL A 77 -4.22 -28.51 28.56
CA VAL A 77 -4.75 -27.57 27.55
C VAL A 77 -5.33 -28.33 26.35
N THR A 78 -6.37 -27.77 25.74
CA THR A 78 -6.84 -28.15 24.40
C THR A 78 -6.53 -27.02 23.43
N VAL A 79 -5.90 -27.37 22.31
CA VAL A 79 -5.64 -26.50 21.17
C VAL A 79 -6.49 -27.01 20.00
N ASP A 80 -7.33 -26.16 19.43
CA ASP A 80 -8.08 -26.49 18.24
C ASP A 80 -7.24 -26.16 16.99
N ALA A 81 -7.06 -27.15 16.11
CA ALA A 81 -6.55 -26.95 14.77
C ALA A 81 -7.75 -26.79 13.84
N THR A 82 -7.92 -25.60 13.27
CA THR A 82 -9.13 -25.22 12.54
C THR A 82 -8.83 -24.46 11.25
N VAL A 83 -9.88 -24.20 10.49
CA VAL A 83 -9.88 -23.36 9.30
C VAL A 83 -10.80 -22.16 9.56
N LEU A 84 -10.27 -20.95 9.45
CA LEU A 84 -11.02 -19.71 9.59
C LEU A 84 -11.79 -19.39 8.30
N SER A 85 -12.91 -18.69 8.43
CA SER A 85 -13.70 -18.22 7.27
C SER A 85 -12.97 -17.14 6.46
N SER A 86 -12.02 -16.46 7.08
CA SER A 86 -11.18 -15.39 6.54
C SER A 86 -9.82 -15.44 7.22
N ASP A 87 -8.80 -14.91 6.56
CA ASP A 87 -7.49 -14.74 7.19
C ASP A 87 -7.54 -13.52 8.12
N GLU A 88 -7.21 -13.74 9.39
CA GLU A 88 -7.20 -12.72 10.43
C GLU A 88 -5.77 -12.28 10.80
N GLY A 89 -4.78 -12.55 9.94
CA GLY A 89 -3.38 -12.12 10.11
C GLY A 89 -2.37 -13.24 10.38
N ALA A 90 -2.83 -14.49 10.53
CA ALA A 90 -2.01 -15.68 10.78
C ALA A 90 -2.21 -16.79 9.74
N GLY A 91 -2.91 -16.50 8.63
CA GLY A 91 -3.40 -17.49 7.68
C GLY A 91 -4.77 -18.05 8.07
N GLN A 92 -5.41 -18.76 7.14
CA GLN A 92 -6.70 -19.41 7.41
C GLN A 92 -6.58 -20.71 8.19
N ASN A 93 -5.43 -21.39 8.14
CA ASN A 93 -5.21 -22.65 8.84
C ASN A 93 -4.45 -22.36 10.13
N VAL A 94 -5.11 -22.45 11.28
CA VAL A 94 -4.54 -21.96 12.54
C VAL A 94 -4.63 -22.98 13.67
N PHE A 95 -3.72 -22.85 14.63
CA PHE A 95 -3.89 -23.39 15.97
C PHE A 95 -4.47 -22.29 16.85
N THR A 96 -5.50 -22.60 17.65
CA THR A 96 -6.10 -21.67 18.61
C THR A 96 -6.38 -22.41 19.92
N PRO A 97 -5.75 -22.04 21.04
CA PRO A 97 -4.69 -21.02 21.16
C PRO A 97 -3.40 -21.39 20.40
N ALA A 98 -2.76 -20.39 19.79
CA ALA A 98 -1.49 -20.55 19.09
C ALA A 98 -0.28 -20.62 20.06
N VAL A 99 -0.37 -19.95 21.22
CA VAL A 99 0.61 -20.01 22.31
C VAL A 99 -0.06 -20.57 23.55
N VAL A 100 0.55 -21.58 24.18
CA VAL A 100 0.05 -22.15 25.44
C VAL A 100 1.16 -22.25 26.49
N TRP A 101 0.88 -21.75 27.69
CA TRP A 101 1.76 -21.84 28.85
C TRP A 101 1.29 -22.95 29.79
N VAL A 102 2.16 -23.93 30.03
CA VAL A 102 1.79 -25.16 30.76
C VAL A 102 2.80 -25.52 31.85
N GLU A 103 2.31 -26.24 32.86
CA GLU A 103 3.15 -26.83 33.90
C GLU A 103 3.96 -28.01 33.33
N GLN A 104 5.15 -28.26 33.88
CA GLN A 104 5.88 -29.50 33.60
C GLN A 104 5.01 -30.73 33.89
N GLY A 105 4.90 -31.64 32.92
CA GLY A 105 4.07 -32.84 32.98
C GLY A 105 2.64 -32.63 32.49
N ALA A 106 2.27 -31.42 32.09
CA ALA A 106 0.96 -31.14 31.50
C ALA A 106 0.74 -31.89 30.18
N ILE A 107 -0.53 -32.19 29.91
CA ILE A 107 -0.96 -32.79 28.64
C ILE A 107 -1.58 -31.70 27.78
N VAL A 108 -1.05 -31.52 26.56
CA VAL A 108 -1.68 -30.70 25.52
C VAL A 108 -2.37 -31.63 24.54
N THR A 109 -3.64 -31.33 24.26
CA THR A 109 -4.48 -32.05 23.31
C THR A 109 -4.73 -31.17 22.09
N TRP A 110 -4.26 -31.58 20.92
CA TRP A 110 -4.63 -30.94 19.65
C TRP A 110 -5.86 -31.62 19.08
N ASN A 111 -6.97 -30.90 19.04
CA ASN A 111 -8.22 -31.35 18.45
C ASN A 111 -8.33 -30.83 17.02
N ILE A 112 -8.55 -31.71 16.04
CA ILE A 112 -8.75 -31.29 14.65
C ILE A 112 -10.22 -30.91 14.49
N ALA A 113 -10.53 -29.62 14.60
CA ALA A 113 -11.90 -29.11 14.50
C ALA A 113 -12.41 -29.18 13.05
N GLU A 114 -11.58 -28.72 12.11
CA GLU A 114 -11.87 -28.67 10.68
C GLU A 114 -10.68 -29.16 9.85
N GLY A 115 -10.88 -29.41 8.56
CA GLY A 115 -9.78 -29.72 7.64
C GLY A 115 -8.97 -30.99 7.95
N SER A 116 -7.68 -30.94 7.60
CA SER A 116 -6.69 -31.99 7.84
C SER A 116 -5.38 -31.37 8.31
N HIS A 117 -5.01 -31.62 9.56
CA HIS A 117 -3.89 -30.94 10.21
C HIS A 117 -3.01 -31.94 10.98
N SER A 118 -1.85 -31.49 11.41
CA SER A 118 -0.98 -32.23 12.33
C SER A 118 -0.41 -31.29 13.38
N ALA A 119 0.04 -31.83 14.50
CA ALA A 119 0.93 -31.16 15.44
C ALA A 119 2.27 -31.91 15.44
N THR A 120 3.32 -31.26 14.95
CA THR A 120 4.64 -31.86 14.74
C THR A 120 5.73 -30.92 15.24
N ALA A 121 6.60 -31.41 16.12
CA ALA A 121 7.71 -30.62 16.67
C ALA A 121 8.77 -30.27 15.61
N TYR A 122 9.34 -29.07 15.68
CA TYR A 122 10.56 -28.69 14.97
C TYR A 122 11.77 -29.42 15.59
N HIS A 123 12.16 -30.54 14.99
CA HIS A 123 13.24 -31.40 15.49
C HIS A 123 13.96 -32.10 14.32
N PRO A 124 15.28 -32.39 14.42
CA PRO A 124 16.06 -33.06 13.38
C PRO A 124 15.50 -34.42 12.90
N ASP A 125 14.85 -35.17 13.79
CA ASP A 125 14.16 -36.43 13.44
C ASP A 125 13.01 -36.25 12.43
N HIS A 126 12.55 -35.02 12.21
CA HIS A 126 11.53 -34.66 11.23
C HIS A 126 12.11 -33.88 10.03
N ASP A 127 13.43 -33.93 9.84
CA ASP A 127 14.16 -33.15 8.82
C ASP A 127 13.93 -31.63 8.99
N LYS A 128 13.93 -31.16 10.25
CA LYS A 128 13.72 -29.76 10.64
C LYS A 128 14.80 -29.28 11.60
N SER A 129 14.93 -27.97 11.70
CA SER A 129 15.81 -27.33 12.68
C SER A 129 15.37 -27.66 14.11
N GLN A 130 16.32 -27.71 15.04
CA GLN A 130 16.07 -28.09 16.42
C GLN A 130 15.47 -26.90 17.17
N ARG A 131 14.15 -26.83 17.33
CA ARG A 131 13.48 -25.69 18.03
C ARG A 131 12.57 -26.13 19.19
N VAL A 132 12.99 -27.21 19.83
CA VAL A 132 12.47 -27.73 21.10
C VAL A 132 13.65 -27.93 22.06
N PRO A 133 13.43 -28.10 23.38
CA PRO A 133 14.53 -28.32 24.32
C PRO A 133 15.38 -29.53 23.93
N GLU A 134 16.72 -29.43 24.05
CA GLU A 134 17.66 -30.45 23.55
C GLU A 134 17.42 -31.84 24.15
N ASP A 135 16.96 -31.90 25.40
CA ASP A 135 16.66 -33.15 26.12
C ASP A 135 15.21 -33.63 25.94
N ALA A 136 14.40 -32.93 25.14
CA ALA A 136 13.01 -33.30 24.90
C ALA A 136 12.89 -34.38 23.81
N SER A 137 11.94 -35.30 23.99
CA SER A 137 11.56 -36.22 22.91
C SER A 137 10.67 -35.49 21.89
N PRO A 138 10.89 -35.65 20.57
CA PRO A 138 10.03 -35.04 19.56
C PRO A 138 8.65 -35.68 19.54
N PHE A 139 7.63 -34.92 19.11
CA PHE A 139 6.27 -35.41 18.89
C PHE A 139 5.81 -35.16 17.45
N ASP A 140 5.01 -36.10 16.93
CA ASP A 140 4.40 -36.01 15.60
C ASP A 140 3.07 -36.77 15.60
N SER A 141 1.96 -36.05 15.49
CA SER A 141 0.62 -36.63 15.42
C SER A 141 0.37 -37.39 14.10
N LYS A 142 1.20 -37.18 13.08
CA LYS A 142 0.86 -37.38 11.67
C LYS A 142 -0.34 -36.52 11.25
N THR A 143 -0.68 -36.51 9.97
CA THR A 143 -1.87 -35.81 9.50
C THR A 143 -3.12 -36.54 9.97
N LEU A 144 -3.96 -35.82 10.70
CA LEU A 144 -5.25 -36.24 11.21
C LEU A 144 -6.36 -35.46 10.51
N THR A 145 -7.56 -36.03 10.47
CA THR A 145 -8.76 -35.41 9.85
C THR A 145 -9.72 -34.90 10.92
N ALA A 146 -10.59 -33.97 10.56
CA ALA A 146 -11.61 -33.41 11.46
C ALA A 146 -12.31 -34.45 12.35
N GLY A 147 -12.47 -34.12 13.64
CA GLY A 147 -13.05 -34.97 14.68
C GLY A 147 -12.08 -35.96 15.34
N ASN A 148 -10.79 -35.93 15.00
CA ASN A 148 -9.74 -36.69 15.68
C ASN A 148 -8.87 -35.77 16.54
N ALA A 149 -8.18 -36.34 17.54
CA ALA A 149 -7.29 -35.59 18.41
C ALA A 149 -5.95 -36.31 18.63
N PHE A 150 -4.93 -35.54 19.01
CA PHE A 150 -3.61 -36.02 19.42
C PHE A 150 -3.25 -35.45 20.78
N GLU A 151 -2.66 -36.27 21.66
CA GLU A 151 -2.24 -35.87 23.00
C GLU A 151 -0.73 -36.04 23.15
N HIS A 152 -0.07 -35.07 23.79
CA HIS A 152 1.34 -35.17 24.18
C HIS A 152 1.55 -34.64 25.59
N ALA A 153 2.38 -35.35 26.38
CA ALA A 153 2.79 -34.93 27.71
C ALA A 153 4.14 -34.21 27.66
N PHE A 154 4.21 -33.02 28.23
CA PHE A 154 5.38 -32.15 28.17
C PHE A 154 6.23 -32.26 29.43
N GLU A 155 7.16 -33.22 29.44
CA GLU A 155 7.96 -33.57 30.63
C GLU A 155 9.23 -32.73 30.80
N THR A 156 9.70 -32.04 29.76
CA THR A 156 10.94 -31.24 29.80
C THR A 156 10.59 -29.75 29.76
N PRO A 157 11.06 -28.93 30.72
CA PRO A 157 10.86 -27.48 30.69
C PRO A 157 11.53 -26.81 29.48
N GLY A 158 10.94 -25.71 29.00
CA GLY A 158 11.44 -24.89 27.89
C GLY A 158 10.37 -24.58 26.83
N VAL A 159 10.80 -23.99 25.72
CA VAL A 159 9.91 -23.56 24.63
C VAL A 159 9.94 -24.56 23.49
N TYR A 160 8.76 -25.01 23.07
CA TYR A 160 8.56 -25.96 22.00
C TYR A 160 7.87 -25.28 20.83
N ASN A 161 8.60 -25.07 19.74
CA ASN A 161 8.00 -24.67 18.47
C ASN A 161 7.47 -25.92 17.76
N TYR A 162 6.26 -25.85 17.21
CA TYR A 162 5.68 -26.92 16.41
C TYR A 162 4.93 -26.38 15.20
N TYR A 163 4.68 -27.25 14.23
CA TYR A 163 4.04 -26.90 12.97
C TYR A 163 3.02 -27.95 12.51
N CYS A 164 2.17 -27.53 11.58
CA CYS A 164 1.30 -28.40 10.82
C CYS A 164 1.97 -28.79 9.50
N ARG A 165 2.20 -30.08 9.27
CA ARG A 165 2.93 -30.60 8.09
C ARG A 165 2.34 -30.16 6.74
N PRO A 166 1.03 -30.24 6.49
CA PRO A 166 0.47 -29.78 5.22
C PRO A 166 0.45 -28.25 5.07
N HIS A 167 0.49 -27.49 6.17
CA HIS A 167 0.22 -26.04 6.16
C HIS A 167 1.37 -25.19 6.74
N GLU A 168 2.53 -25.78 6.98
CA GLU A 168 3.73 -25.07 7.46
C GLU A 168 4.12 -23.94 6.51
N GLY A 169 4.13 -24.22 5.20
CA GLY A 169 4.42 -23.20 4.18
C GLY A 169 3.39 -22.08 4.12
N LEU A 170 2.27 -22.20 4.85
CA LEU A 170 1.21 -21.20 4.97
C LEU A 170 1.18 -20.56 6.37
N GLY A 171 2.25 -20.72 7.15
CA GLY A 171 2.38 -20.10 8.48
C GLY A 171 1.72 -20.87 9.64
N MET A 172 1.16 -22.06 9.42
CA MET A 172 0.46 -22.79 10.50
C MET A 172 1.44 -23.42 11.50
N VAL A 173 1.75 -22.66 12.55
CA VAL A 173 2.73 -22.95 13.61
C VAL A 173 2.17 -22.62 14.98
N GLY A 174 2.77 -23.16 16.04
CA GLY A 174 2.36 -22.89 17.42
C GLY A 174 3.48 -23.09 18.43
N LEU A 175 3.27 -22.58 19.65
CA LEU A 175 4.22 -22.62 20.76
C LEU A 175 3.60 -23.29 21.99
N VAL A 176 4.38 -24.18 22.62
CA VAL A 176 4.12 -24.65 24.00
C VAL A 176 5.28 -24.19 24.89
N VAL A 177 4.98 -23.42 25.93
CA VAL A 177 5.95 -22.94 26.92
C VAL A 177 5.77 -23.73 28.21
N VAL A 178 6.79 -24.51 28.60
CA VAL A 178 6.73 -25.43 29.76
C VAL A 178 7.58 -24.88 30.90
N ASP A 179 6.95 -24.48 32.01
CA ASP A 179 7.61 -23.81 33.15
C ASP A 179 8.56 -22.65 32.75
N GLY A 180 8.13 -21.86 31.76
CA GLY A 180 8.78 -20.63 31.30
C GLY A 180 9.93 -20.79 30.29
N PRO A 181 10.37 -19.68 29.66
CA PRO A 181 11.48 -19.67 28.71
C PRO A 181 12.80 -19.83 29.45
N ARG A 182 13.31 -21.07 29.55
CA ARG A 182 14.61 -21.37 30.20
C ARG A 182 15.80 -21.27 29.23
N GLY A 183 15.68 -20.41 28.22
CA GLY A 183 16.59 -20.36 27.06
C GLY A 183 16.48 -21.61 26.18
N GLY A 184 17.43 -21.76 25.25
CA GLY A 184 17.48 -22.88 24.30
C GLY A 184 16.93 -22.51 22.92
N PRO A 185 16.98 -23.43 21.95
CA PRO A 185 16.83 -23.06 20.55
C PRO A 185 15.38 -22.73 20.16
N GLY A 186 14.40 -23.09 20.99
CA GLY A 186 13.01 -22.65 20.82
C GLY A 186 12.75 -21.21 21.29
N THR A 187 13.74 -20.52 21.86
CA THR A 187 13.63 -19.12 22.35
C THR A 187 14.35 -18.12 21.46
N THR A 188 15.14 -18.57 20.48
CA THR A 188 15.93 -17.71 19.60
C THR A 188 15.14 -17.31 18.36
N ALA A 189 15.60 -16.25 17.68
CA ALA A 189 15.05 -15.83 16.39
C ALA A 189 14.98 -17.02 15.41
N PRO A 190 13.86 -17.19 14.68
CA PRO A 190 13.58 -18.38 13.90
C PRO A 190 14.25 -18.46 12.53
N ASP A 191 15.37 -17.77 12.32
CA ASP A 191 16.07 -17.61 11.03
C ASP A 191 16.50 -18.94 10.36
N ASP A 192 16.56 -20.01 11.15
CA ASP A 192 16.87 -21.36 10.72
C ASP A 192 15.66 -22.15 10.18
N VAL A 193 14.45 -21.57 10.13
CA VAL A 193 13.28 -22.18 9.48
C VAL A 193 13.18 -21.76 8.02
N GLU A 194 13.29 -22.76 7.13
CA GLU A 194 13.37 -22.56 5.67
C GLU A 194 12.11 -21.95 5.02
N ARG A 195 10.96 -21.99 5.71
CA ARG A 195 9.69 -21.47 5.17
C ARG A 195 9.45 -20.08 5.74
N SER A 196 9.48 -19.05 4.90
CA SER A 196 9.33 -17.64 5.30
C SER A 196 8.09 -17.42 6.18
N ALA A 197 6.91 -17.81 5.71
CA ALA A 197 5.66 -17.67 6.48
C ALA A 197 5.69 -18.39 7.84
N ALA A 198 6.32 -19.56 7.95
CA ALA A 198 6.46 -20.26 9.23
C ALA A 198 7.49 -19.60 10.16
N SER A 199 8.59 -19.12 9.58
CA SER A 199 9.63 -18.39 10.31
C SER A 199 9.06 -17.12 10.91
N GLU A 200 8.38 -16.32 10.09
CA GLU A 200 7.73 -15.07 10.47
C GLU A 200 6.64 -15.28 11.53
N GLN A 201 5.76 -16.26 11.33
CA GLN A 201 4.72 -16.53 12.32
C GLN A 201 5.32 -17.06 13.63
N LEU A 202 6.39 -17.86 13.59
CA LEU A 202 7.08 -18.27 14.82
C LEU A 202 7.74 -17.10 15.54
N ALA A 203 8.30 -16.13 14.82
CA ALA A 203 8.84 -14.91 15.41
C ALA A 203 7.72 -14.10 16.09
N HIS A 204 6.57 -13.99 15.44
CA HIS A 204 5.40 -13.32 16.02
C HIS A 204 4.89 -14.02 17.28
N LEU A 205 4.76 -15.36 17.26
CA LEU A 205 4.29 -16.08 18.44
C LEU A 205 5.29 -16.03 19.61
N LEU A 206 6.58 -15.92 19.33
CA LEU A 206 7.61 -15.66 20.34
C LEU A 206 7.42 -14.28 20.99
N ASP A 207 7.12 -13.26 20.19
CA ASP A 207 6.79 -11.91 20.66
C ASP A 207 5.47 -11.88 21.47
N VAL A 208 4.42 -12.56 21.00
CA VAL A 208 3.17 -12.75 21.77
C VAL A 208 3.44 -13.37 23.14
N ALA A 209 4.39 -14.32 23.19
CA ALA A 209 4.80 -14.95 24.44
C ALA A 209 5.77 -14.08 25.29
N GLY A 210 6.23 -12.92 24.79
CA GLY A 210 7.25 -12.11 25.46
C GLY A 210 8.62 -12.81 25.53
N ILE A 211 9.01 -13.54 24.48
CA ILE A 211 10.23 -14.36 24.39
C ILE A 211 11.08 -13.88 23.21
N GLY A 212 12.25 -13.29 23.47
CA GLY A 212 13.20 -12.86 22.43
C GLY A 212 14.52 -12.35 23.02
N ASP A 213 15.56 -12.17 22.20
CA ASP A 213 16.92 -11.73 22.60
C ASP A 213 17.00 -10.20 22.92
N GLY A 214 16.01 -9.67 23.64
CA GLY A 214 16.02 -8.34 24.23
C GLY A 214 16.19 -8.45 25.75
N ASP A 215 17.15 -7.71 26.30
CA ASP A 215 17.40 -7.60 27.75
C ASP A 215 16.10 -7.55 28.55
N GLY A 216 16.00 -8.43 29.55
CA GLY A 216 14.82 -8.53 30.41
C GLY A 216 14.46 -7.19 31.07
N ASP A 217 13.41 -6.58 30.58
CA ASP A 217 12.42 -5.87 31.37
C ASP A 217 11.04 -6.13 30.72
N GLY A 218 10.03 -6.37 31.53
CA GLY A 218 8.67 -6.62 31.06
C GLY A 218 8.00 -5.33 30.57
N GLY A 219 8.51 -4.76 29.48
CA GLY A 219 7.98 -3.56 28.83
C GLY A 219 6.84 -3.88 27.86
N GLU A 220 5.90 -2.92 27.72
CA GLU A 220 4.88 -2.89 26.67
C GLU A 220 5.49 -3.21 25.29
N ALA A 221 4.74 -3.94 24.46
CA ALA A 221 5.15 -4.26 23.10
C ALA A 221 5.50 -2.96 22.36
N SER A 222 6.78 -2.75 22.06
CA SER A 222 7.27 -1.54 21.41
C SER A 222 6.87 -1.58 19.93
N TYR A 223 6.28 -0.49 19.42
CA TYR A 223 5.95 -0.33 18.00
C TYR A 223 7.18 -0.56 17.11
N ALA A 224 7.17 -1.64 16.34
CA ALA A 224 8.34 -2.14 15.62
C ALA A 224 8.20 -1.95 14.10
N TRP A 225 9.25 -2.31 13.36
CA TRP A 225 9.29 -2.23 11.90
C TRP A 225 8.09 -2.90 11.22
N ARG A 226 7.63 -4.04 11.75
CA ARG A 226 6.47 -4.74 11.21
C ARG A 226 5.19 -3.92 11.38
N ASP A 227 4.97 -3.32 12.54
CA ASP A 227 3.79 -2.51 12.83
C ASP A 227 3.78 -1.26 11.96
N ALA A 228 4.93 -0.60 11.84
CA ALA A 228 5.12 0.56 10.97
C ALA A 228 4.83 0.24 9.51
N THR A 229 5.35 -0.87 8.98
CA THR A 229 5.15 -1.26 7.58
C THR A 229 3.73 -1.80 7.32
N TRP A 230 3.09 -2.40 8.33
CA TRP A 230 1.68 -2.79 8.28
C TRP A 230 0.75 -1.57 8.23
N ASP A 231 0.95 -0.59 9.10
CA ASP A 231 0.18 0.65 9.09
C ASP A 231 0.44 1.45 7.82
N SER A 232 1.69 1.49 7.36
CA SER A 232 2.06 2.10 6.07
C SER A 232 1.20 1.55 4.94
N TYR A 233 1.04 0.22 4.84
CA TYR A 233 0.19 -0.43 3.84
C TYR A 233 -1.27 0.06 3.91
N TRP A 234 -1.85 0.04 5.11
CA TRP A 234 -3.24 0.41 5.33
C TRP A 234 -3.52 1.89 5.14
N TYR A 235 -2.66 2.78 5.63
CA TYR A 235 -2.83 4.23 5.48
C TYR A 235 -2.72 4.62 4.01
N SER A 236 -1.82 3.96 3.27
CA SER A 236 -1.78 4.03 1.82
C SER A 236 -3.12 3.64 1.16
N LEU A 237 -3.75 2.55 1.61
CA LEU A 237 -5.02 2.05 1.07
C LEU A 237 -6.18 3.00 1.41
N TYR A 238 -6.19 3.57 2.62
CA TYR A 238 -7.22 4.50 3.06
C TYR A 238 -7.19 5.80 2.27
N ASN A 239 -5.99 6.38 2.08
CA ASN A 239 -5.80 7.57 1.24
C ASN A 239 -6.24 7.31 -0.22
N MET A 240 -5.86 6.16 -0.79
CA MET A 240 -6.28 5.78 -2.15
C MET A 240 -7.80 5.60 -2.26
N SER A 241 -8.40 4.75 -1.41
CA SER A 241 -9.83 4.42 -1.50
C SER A 241 -10.71 5.65 -1.27
N THR A 242 -10.30 6.51 -0.35
CA THR A 242 -11.02 7.76 -0.05
C THR A 242 -10.95 8.72 -1.23
N ASN A 243 -9.76 8.98 -1.76
CA ASN A 243 -9.56 9.92 -2.85
C ASN A 243 -10.15 9.41 -4.17
N ILE A 244 -9.99 8.14 -4.52
CA ILE A 244 -10.41 7.63 -5.83
C ILE A 244 -11.92 7.33 -5.88
N ALA A 245 -12.54 6.86 -4.79
CA ALA A 245 -13.88 6.26 -4.90
C ALA A 245 -14.92 6.73 -3.86
N MET A 246 -14.54 7.49 -2.83
CA MET A 246 -15.46 7.84 -1.73
C MET A 246 -15.75 9.34 -1.63
N SER A 247 -14.70 10.17 -1.53
CA SER A 247 -14.81 11.60 -1.18
C SER A 247 -15.64 12.43 -2.15
N GLY A 248 -15.57 12.12 -3.46
CA GLY A 248 -16.07 13.01 -4.50
C GLY A 248 -15.26 14.31 -4.67
N ASN A 249 -14.06 14.40 -4.08
CA ASN A 249 -13.16 15.56 -4.17
C ASN A 249 -12.47 15.67 -5.56
N GLY A 250 -13.26 15.87 -6.60
CA GLY A 250 -12.73 15.95 -7.96
C GLY A 250 -13.79 15.94 -9.05
N VAL A 251 -13.30 15.94 -10.29
CA VAL A 251 -14.14 15.67 -11.45
C VAL A 251 -14.46 14.17 -11.47
N ARG A 252 -15.74 13.84 -11.29
CA ARG A 252 -16.20 12.46 -11.21
C ARG A 252 -16.41 11.83 -12.58
N PHE A 253 -16.16 10.53 -12.69
CA PHE A 253 -16.58 9.67 -13.78
C PHE A 253 -17.78 8.81 -13.34
N PRO A 254 -18.85 8.71 -14.14
CA PRO A 254 -19.08 9.45 -15.39
C PRO A 254 -19.43 10.93 -15.16
N HIS A 255 -18.93 11.81 -16.03
CA HIS A 255 -19.16 13.27 -15.97
C HIS A 255 -20.23 13.77 -16.96
N ASN A 256 -20.50 13.00 -18.02
CA ASN A 256 -21.44 13.35 -19.09
C ASN A 256 -22.15 12.10 -19.64
N GLU A 257 -23.12 12.29 -20.54
CA GLU A 257 -23.95 11.21 -21.09
C GLU A 257 -23.14 10.14 -21.84
N ASP A 258 -22.11 10.54 -22.60
CA ASP A 258 -21.25 9.59 -23.33
C ASP A 258 -20.42 8.73 -22.37
N GLN A 259 -19.88 9.35 -21.32
CA GLN A 259 -19.16 8.66 -20.26
C GLN A 259 -20.10 7.75 -19.44
N GLN A 260 -21.35 8.16 -19.21
CA GLN A 260 -22.36 7.31 -18.56
C GLN A 260 -22.64 6.07 -19.41
N ALA A 261 -22.83 6.23 -20.72
CA ALA A 261 -23.04 5.11 -21.63
C ALA A 261 -21.83 4.16 -21.64
N ALA A 262 -20.60 4.70 -21.61
CA ALA A 262 -19.40 3.90 -21.47
C ALA A 262 -19.38 3.17 -20.12
N PHE A 263 -19.64 3.84 -19.01
CA PHE A 263 -19.71 3.23 -17.68
C PHE A 263 -20.71 2.06 -17.63
N ASP A 264 -21.92 2.28 -18.15
CA ASP A 264 -23.01 1.28 -18.19
C ASP A 264 -22.66 0.05 -19.04
N GLN A 265 -21.76 0.20 -20.01
CA GLN A 265 -21.22 -0.91 -20.79
C GLN A 265 -20.05 -1.61 -20.08
N ARG A 266 -19.12 -0.83 -19.51
CA ARG A 266 -17.83 -1.34 -18.98
C ARG A 266 -17.99 -2.06 -17.65
N VAL A 267 -18.77 -1.53 -16.72
CA VAL A 267 -18.85 -2.08 -15.36
C VAL A 267 -19.44 -3.50 -15.33
N PRO A 268 -20.56 -3.82 -16.03
CA PRO A 268 -21.04 -5.20 -16.09
C PRO A 268 -20.02 -6.18 -16.66
N ALA A 269 -19.26 -5.75 -17.68
CA ALA A 269 -18.19 -6.54 -18.27
C ALA A 269 -17.02 -6.80 -17.30
N MET A 270 -16.63 -5.79 -16.51
CA MET A 270 -15.61 -5.93 -15.46
C MET A 270 -16.08 -6.89 -14.35
N LEU A 271 -17.34 -6.76 -13.91
CA LEU A 271 -17.92 -7.67 -12.91
C LEU A 271 -17.92 -9.13 -13.40
N GLU A 272 -18.35 -9.36 -14.64
CA GLU A 272 -18.29 -10.67 -15.28
C GLU A 272 -16.84 -11.20 -15.38
N GLY A 273 -15.91 -10.36 -15.86
CA GLY A 273 -14.50 -10.70 -16.03
C GLY A 273 -13.76 -10.96 -14.71
N ALA A 274 -14.22 -10.34 -13.62
CA ALA A 274 -13.68 -10.52 -12.28
C ALA A 274 -14.40 -11.62 -11.47
N ALA A 275 -15.46 -12.24 -12.02
CA ALA A 275 -16.29 -13.22 -11.33
C ALA A 275 -16.86 -12.71 -10.00
N VAL A 276 -17.29 -11.45 -9.96
CA VAL A 276 -17.94 -10.83 -8.80
C VAL A 276 -19.30 -10.24 -9.19
N ASP A 277 -20.31 -10.41 -8.34
CA ASP A 277 -21.68 -10.01 -8.67
C ASP A 277 -21.93 -8.50 -8.52
N LYS A 278 -21.08 -7.83 -7.74
CA LYS A 278 -21.28 -6.43 -7.34
C LYS A 278 -19.95 -5.72 -7.10
N PRO A 279 -19.86 -4.40 -7.37
CA PRO A 279 -18.67 -3.62 -7.03
C PRO A 279 -18.41 -3.63 -5.51
N PRO A 280 -17.16 -3.47 -5.05
CA PRO A 280 -16.81 -3.50 -3.63
C PRO A 280 -17.29 -2.25 -2.85
N ILE A 281 -17.66 -1.18 -3.55
CA ILE A 281 -18.18 0.07 -2.97
C ILE A 281 -19.55 0.33 -3.60
N ARG A 282 -20.55 0.67 -2.78
CA ARG A 282 -21.86 1.09 -3.24
C ARG A 282 -21.84 2.56 -3.63
N ASN A 283 -22.47 2.90 -4.76
CA ASN A 283 -22.57 4.27 -5.29
C ASN A 283 -21.22 5.03 -5.34
N PRO A 284 -20.15 4.45 -5.92
CA PRO A 284 -18.81 5.03 -5.82
C PRO A 284 -18.73 6.41 -6.49
N ASN A 285 -18.03 7.34 -5.84
CA ASN A 285 -17.68 8.64 -6.38
C ASN A 285 -16.33 8.54 -7.10
N LEU A 286 -16.30 7.89 -8.26
CA LEU A 286 -15.05 7.63 -8.98
C LEU A 286 -14.43 8.94 -9.49
N ASN A 287 -13.29 9.33 -8.96
CA ASN A 287 -12.57 10.54 -9.36
C ASN A 287 -11.67 10.26 -10.56
N MET A 288 -11.94 10.93 -11.69
CA MET A 288 -11.07 10.88 -12.87
C MET A 288 -9.99 11.97 -12.87
N ALA A 289 -10.25 13.09 -12.19
CA ALA A 289 -9.26 14.15 -11.96
C ALA A 289 -9.54 14.79 -10.59
N ALA A 290 -8.73 14.47 -9.60
CA ALA A 290 -8.89 14.95 -8.23
C ALA A 290 -8.54 16.44 -8.12
N PHE A 291 -9.33 17.17 -7.31
CA PHE A 291 -9.03 18.57 -7.03
C PHE A 291 -7.74 18.69 -6.21
N THR A 292 -7.07 19.85 -6.27
CA THR A 292 -5.80 20.07 -5.57
C THR A 292 -5.96 19.98 -4.05
N GLU A 293 -7.09 20.46 -3.52
CA GLU A 293 -7.38 20.48 -2.08
C GLU A 293 -8.84 20.10 -1.82
N GLY A 294 -9.10 19.52 -0.65
CA GLY A 294 -10.44 19.23 -0.15
C GLY A 294 -10.53 19.26 1.38
N ASP A 295 -11.76 19.40 1.88
CA ASP A 295 -12.09 19.25 3.30
C ASP A 295 -12.55 17.80 3.57
N PRO A 296 -11.80 17.00 4.35
CA PRO A 296 -12.07 15.59 4.54
C PRO A 296 -13.14 15.26 5.60
N HIS A 297 -13.86 16.27 6.10
CA HIS A 297 -15.05 16.07 6.93
C HIS A 297 -16.21 15.46 6.14
N PHE A 298 -16.92 14.52 6.76
CA PHE A 298 -18.13 13.97 6.16
C PHE A 298 -19.30 14.97 6.26
N THR A 299 -20.08 15.05 5.18
CA THR A 299 -21.27 15.92 5.11
C THR A 299 -22.52 15.30 5.75
N GLU A 300 -22.49 14.00 6.04
CA GLU A 300 -23.52 13.25 6.73
C GLU A 300 -22.92 12.05 7.48
N GLN A 301 -23.74 11.30 8.24
CA GLN A 301 -23.27 10.14 8.99
C GLN A 301 -22.73 9.03 8.06
N PRO A 302 -21.46 8.62 8.19
CA PRO A 302 -20.83 7.71 7.25
C PRO A 302 -21.35 6.26 7.42
N VAL A 303 -21.60 5.59 6.28
CA VAL A 303 -22.01 4.18 6.23
C VAL A 303 -20.86 3.34 5.67
N PHE A 304 -20.14 2.67 6.57
CA PHE A 304 -19.03 1.76 6.22
C PHE A 304 -19.48 0.34 5.90
N ASP A 305 -20.69 -0.04 6.33
CA ASP A 305 -21.38 -1.27 5.90
C ASP A 305 -22.87 -0.98 5.67
N ALA A 306 -23.30 -1.09 4.41
CA ALA A 306 -24.69 -0.89 3.99
C ALA A 306 -25.60 -2.12 4.24
N GLY A 307 -25.15 -3.09 5.04
CA GLY A 307 -25.83 -4.35 5.35
C GLY A 307 -25.46 -5.48 4.40
N ASP A 308 -24.40 -5.31 3.60
CA ASP A 308 -23.94 -6.29 2.62
C ASP A 308 -22.40 -6.36 2.50
N GLY A 309 -21.70 -5.86 3.53
CA GLY A 309 -20.25 -5.87 3.68
C GLY A 309 -19.54 -4.73 2.93
N ARG A 310 -20.28 -3.76 2.37
CA ARG A 310 -19.71 -2.69 1.53
C ARG A 310 -20.01 -1.30 2.07
N PRO A 311 -19.06 -0.36 1.98
CA PRO A 311 -19.33 1.04 2.26
C PRO A 311 -20.23 1.66 1.19
N ASP A 312 -21.06 2.63 1.58
CA ASP A 312 -21.86 3.46 0.66
C ASP A 312 -21.22 4.84 0.50
N ALA A 313 -20.52 5.04 -0.61
CA ALA A 313 -19.79 6.26 -0.89
C ALA A 313 -20.68 7.50 -0.98
N SER A 314 -22.00 7.37 -1.17
CA SER A 314 -22.90 8.53 -1.12
C SER A 314 -22.84 9.25 0.24
N THR A 315 -22.62 8.50 1.32
CA THR A 315 -22.51 9.00 2.71
C THR A 315 -21.08 9.38 3.12
N LEU A 316 -20.10 9.13 2.26
CA LEU A 316 -18.68 9.38 2.52
C LEU A 316 -18.18 10.62 1.75
N THR A 317 -19.10 11.43 1.24
CA THR A 317 -18.80 12.61 0.44
C THR A 317 -18.31 13.77 1.29
N TRP A 318 -17.36 14.50 0.73
CA TRP A 318 -16.85 15.75 1.25
C TRP A 318 -17.64 16.93 0.70
N ASP A 319 -17.56 18.08 1.37
CA ASP A 319 -18.17 19.30 0.88
C ASP A 319 -17.36 19.89 -0.28
N VAL A 320 -17.82 19.63 -1.50
CA VAL A 320 -17.18 20.15 -2.73
C VAL A 320 -17.22 21.68 -2.79
N GLU A 321 -18.06 22.38 -2.02
CA GLU A 321 -18.00 23.83 -1.92
C GLU A 321 -16.72 24.33 -1.24
N GLN A 322 -16.13 23.51 -0.36
CA GLN A 322 -14.88 23.76 0.36
C GLN A 322 -13.65 23.22 -0.37
N SER A 323 -13.82 22.43 -1.45
CA SER A 323 -12.72 22.00 -2.32
C SER A 323 -12.21 23.13 -3.22
N SER A 324 -10.95 23.02 -3.67
CA SER A 324 -10.33 24.04 -4.54
C SER A 324 -11.03 24.20 -5.90
N LYS A 325 -11.69 23.13 -6.39
CA LYS A 325 -12.28 23.03 -7.74
C LYS A 325 -11.26 23.25 -8.86
N VAL A 326 -9.98 23.08 -8.55
CA VAL A 326 -8.83 23.20 -9.44
C VAL A 326 -8.14 21.86 -9.52
N VAL A 327 -7.69 21.46 -10.71
CA VAL A 327 -6.90 20.25 -10.94
C VAL A 327 -5.49 20.66 -11.37
N SER A 328 -4.48 19.87 -10.98
CA SER A 328 -3.08 20.07 -11.38
C SER A 328 -2.50 18.77 -11.96
N PRO A 329 -1.37 18.85 -12.69
CA PRO A 329 -0.67 17.64 -13.12
C PRO A 329 -0.28 16.73 -11.95
N SER A 330 0.17 17.28 -10.82
CA SER A 330 0.57 16.47 -9.67
C SER A 330 -0.62 15.84 -8.95
N SER A 331 -1.75 16.55 -8.80
CA SER A 331 -2.95 15.95 -8.19
C SER A 331 -3.49 14.80 -9.03
N LEU A 332 -3.44 14.92 -10.36
CA LEU A 332 -3.78 13.83 -11.27
C LEU A 332 -2.77 12.68 -11.20
N ALA A 333 -1.48 13.00 -11.38
CA ALA A 333 -0.42 12.01 -11.55
C ALA A 333 -0.26 11.13 -10.31
N TRP A 334 -0.18 11.72 -9.12
CA TRP A 334 -0.04 10.93 -7.89
C TRP A 334 -1.28 10.10 -7.57
N THR A 335 -2.47 10.63 -7.86
CA THR A 335 -3.74 9.87 -7.73
C THR A 335 -3.74 8.62 -8.60
N HIS A 336 -3.39 8.76 -9.88
CA HIS A 336 -3.49 7.62 -10.81
C HIS A 336 -2.26 6.72 -10.80
N LEU A 337 -1.08 7.22 -10.45
CA LEU A 337 0.07 6.37 -10.11
C LEU A 337 -0.30 5.49 -8.93
N LYS A 338 -0.97 6.04 -7.90
CA LYS A 338 -1.46 5.24 -6.78
C LYS A 338 -2.41 4.13 -7.21
N GLY A 339 -3.33 4.45 -8.12
CA GLY A 339 -4.22 3.46 -8.73
C GLY A 339 -3.48 2.39 -9.52
N VAL A 340 -2.46 2.75 -10.30
CA VAL A 340 -1.61 1.82 -11.07
C VAL A 340 -0.81 0.91 -10.13
N THR A 341 -0.15 1.47 -9.11
CA THR A 341 0.60 0.70 -8.10
C THR A 341 -0.30 -0.31 -7.41
N TRP A 342 -1.51 0.09 -6.99
CA TRP A 342 -2.47 -0.84 -6.39
C TRP A 342 -3.03 -1.87 -7.38
N ALA A 343 -3.23 -1.49 -8.65
CA ALA A 343 -3.67 -2.45 -9.67
C ALA A 343 -2.62 -3.57 -9.84
N LYS A 344 -1.33 -3.21 -9.91
CA LYS A 344 -0.21 -4.17 -9.91
C LYS A 344 -0.19 -5.02 -8.65
N ASN A 345 -0.33 -4.40 -7.47
CA ASN A 345 -0.37 -5.12 -6.21
C ASN A 345 -1.51 -6.14 -6.16
N PHE A 346 -2.73 -5.75 -6.53
CA PHE A 346 -3.87 -6.66 -6.56
C PHE A 346 -3.64 -7.82 -7.52
N GLN A 347 -3.02 -7.57 -8.68
CA GLN A 347 -2.72 -8.60 -9.67
C GLN A 347 -1.76 -9.66 -9.16
N GLU A 348 -0.68 -9.24 -8.49
CA GLU A 348 0.27 -10.15 -7.85
C GLU A 348 -0.40 -11.08 -6.83
N HIS A 349 -1.47 -10.61 -6.20
CA HIS A 349 -2.17 -11.31 -5.14
C HIS A 349 -3.57 -11.83 -5.52
N PHE A 350 -3.88 -12.00 -6.81
CA PHE A 350 -5.22 -12.45 -7.24
C PHE A 350 -5.63 -13.83 -6.71
N GLU A 351 -4.66 -14.70 -6.44
CA GLU A 351 -4.91 -16.06 -5.97
C GLU A 351 -4.87 -16.17 -4.44
N THR A 352 -4.30 -15.17 -3.75
CA THR A 352 -4.12 -15.16 -2.30
C THR A 352 -5.13 -14.28 -1.58
N LEU A 353 -5.56 -13.15 -2.20
CA LEU A 353 -6.52 -12.24 -1.58
C LEU A 353 -7.94 -12.82 -1.53
N PRO A 354 -8.70 -12.58 -0.44
CA PRO A 354 -10.09 -13.01 -0.31
C PRO A 354 -10.98 -12.52 -1.48
N PRO A 355 -11.90 -13.37 -2.00
CA PRO A 355 -12.82 -12.99 -3.07
C PRO A 355 -13.63 -11.71 -2.78
N GLU A 356 -13.95 -11.44 -1.52
CA GLU A 356 -14.70 -10.28 -1.04
C GLU A 356 -14.00 -8.95 -1.35
N LEU A 357 -12.66 -8.95 -1.43
CA LEU A 357 -11.89 -7.77 -1.83
C LEU A 357 -12.10 -7.41 -3.30
N ALA A 358 -12.57 -8.35 -4.12
CA ALA A 358 -12.77 -8.18 -5.55
C ALA A 358 -11.51 -7.64 -6.25
N ALA A 359 -10.34 -8.19 -5.92
CA ALA A 359 -9.02 -7.71 -6.36
C ALA A 359 -8.94 -7.51 -7.90
N LYS A 360 -9.48 -8.45 -8.69
CA LYS A 360 -9.56 -8.36 -10.16
C LYS A 360 -10.36 -7.14 -10.63
N PHE A 361 -11.55 -6.93 -10.06
CA PHE A 361 -12.39 -5.78 -10.38
C PHE A 361 -11.70 -4.46 -10.00
N ARG A 362 -11.03 -4.42 -8.83
CA ARG A 362 -10.27 -3.25 -8.39
C ARG A 362 -9.13 -2.92 -9.35
N ALA A 363 -8.35 -3.91 -9.76
CA ALA A 363 -7.27 -3.71 -10.73
C ALA A 363 -7.82 -3.15 -12.06
N GLN A 364 -8.94 -3.68 -12.56
CA GLN A 364 -9.59 -3.23 -13.80
C GLN A 364 -10.08 -1.78 -13.71
N ILE A 365 -10.80 -1.42 -12.64
CA ILE A 365 -11.37 -0.07 -12.51
C ILE A 365 -10.28 0.98 -12.28
N LEU A 366 -9.26 0.68 -11.48
CA LEU A 366 -8.13 1.59 -11.23
C LEU A 366 -7.34 1.86 -12.52
N SER A 367 -7.02 0.81 -13.27
CA SER A 367 -6.32 0.93 -14.57
C SER A 367 -7.16 1.69 -15.60
N THR A 368 -8.48 1.53 -15.57
CA THR A 368 -9.41 2.25 -16.45
C THR A 368 -9.48 3.73 -16.09
N LEU A 369 -9.58 4.07 -14.80
CA LEU A 369 -9.61 5.45 -14.34
C LEU A 369 -8.31 6.20 -14.65
N ALA A 370 -7.16 5.54 -14.54
CA ALA A 370 -5.88 6.10 -14.96
C ALA A 370 -5.91 6.50 -16.45
N GLN A 371 -6.43 5.64 -17.33
CA GLN A 371 -6.57 5.94 -18.76
C GLN A 371 -7.59 7.06 -19.04
N ILE A 372 -8.71 7.09 -18.30
CA ILE A 372 -9.69 8.19 -18.40
C ILE A 372 -9.05 9.51 -17.99
N GLY A 373 -8.28 9.53 -16.90
CA GLY A 373 -7.52 10.68 -16.44
C GLY A 373 -6.54 11.19 -17.49
N VAL A 374 -5.70 10.29 -18.04
CA VAL A 374 -4.77 10.61 -19.14
C VAL A 374 -5.51 11.18 -20.34
N ASN A 375 -6.61 10.53 -20.75
CA ASN A 375 -7.37 11.00 -21.90
C ASN A 375 -7.96 12.39 -21.67
N ALA A 376 -8.51 12.68 -20.49
CA ALA A 376 -9.13 13.98 -20.17
C ALA A 376 -8.13 15.13 -19.95
N THR A 377 -6.87 14.82 -19.65
CA THR A 377 -5.89 15.82 -19.23
C THR A 377 -4.72 16.01 -20.19
N LEU A 378 -4.35 14.97 -20.94
CA LEU A 378 -3.20 15.00 -21.86
C LEU A 378 -3.59 14.88 -23.33
N ILE A 379 -4.68 14.16 -23.64
CA ILE A 379 -5.05 13.83 -25.03
C ILE A 379 -6.19 14.73 -25.53
N ALA A 380 -7.29 14.77 -24.78
CA ALA A 380 -8.55 15.41 -25.12
C ALA A 380 -9.16 16.08 -23.86
N GLY A 381 -10.23 16.87 -24.03
CA GLY A 381 -11.01 17.39 -22.89
C GLY A 381 -10.63 18.79 -22.38
N GLY A 382 -9.58 19.40 -22.93
CA GLY A 382 -9.19 20.79 -22.71
C GLY A 382 -9.94 21.79 -23.60
N PRO A 383 -9.87 23.09 -23.25
CA PRO A 383 -10.62 24.16 -23.94
C PRO A 383 -10.22 24.35 -25.41
N GLU A 384 -9.03 23.90 -25.80
CA GLU A 384 -8.54 23.97 -27.19
C GLU A 384 -8.77 22.66 -27.96
N GLY A 385 -9.46 21.68 -27.37
CA GLY A 385 -9.63 20.34 -27.94
C GLY A 385 -8.39 19.44 -27.81
N ASN A 386 -7.38 19.89 -27.07
CA ASN A 386 -6.23 19.14 -26.57
C ASN A 386 -6.50 18.62 -25.14
N GLY A 387 -5.52 18.09 -24.43
CA GLY A 387 -5.66 17.74 -23.01
C GLY A 387 -5.82 18.96 -22.10
N ALA A 388 -6.67 18.87 -21.07
CA ALA A 388 -6.97 19.98 -20.15
C ALA A 388 -5.77 20.55 -19.39
N LEU A 389 -4.68 19.78 -19.27
CA LEU A 389 -3.46 20.18 -18.57
C LEU A 389 -2.29 20.50 -19.51
N THR A 390 -2.53 20.55 -20.82
CA THR A 390 -1.47 20.78 -21.84
C THR A 390 -1.58 22.14 -22.50
N LYS A 391 -0.43 22.74 -22.82
CA LYS A 391 -0.37 23.97 -23.63
C LYS A 391 -0.38 23.65 -25.12
N GLY A 392 -1.51 23.93 -25.78
CA GLY A 392 -1.70 23.62 -27.19
C GLY A 392 -1.39 22.16 -27.53
N GLU A 393 -0.69 21.92 -28.63
CA GLU A 393 -0.31 20.56 -29.07
C GLU A 393 0.97 20.03 -28.40
N SER A 394 1.54 20.75 -27.42
CA SER A 394 2.77 20.36 -26.73
C SER A 394 2.48 19.47 -25.50
N LEU A 395 3.54 18.86 -24.94
CA LEU A 395 3.50 18.25 -23.60
C LEU A 395 4.07 19.18 -22.52
N GLU A 396 4.12 20.48 -22.80
CA GLU A 396 4.33 21.49 -21.76
C GLU A 396 3.05 21.60 -20.93
N LEU A 397 3.15 21.29 -19.64
CA LEU A 397 2.01 21.25 -18.73
C LEU A 397 1.74 22.62 -18.10
N VAL A 398 0.47 22.97 -17.93
CA VAL A 398 0.04 24.07 -17.05
C VAL A 398 0.07 23.60 -15.59
N SER A 399 0.21 24.51 -14.64
CA SER A 399 0.20 24.15 -13.22
C SER A 399 -1.22 23.89 -12.71
N GLU A 400 -2.17 24.73 -13.10
CA GLU A 400 -3.52 24.68 -12.55
C GLU A 400 -4.60 24.95 -13.60
N PHE A 401 -5.65 24.14 -13.58
CA PHE A 401 -6.80 24.24 -14.46
C PHE A 401 -8.10 24.13 -13.66
N ARG A 402 -9.10 24.95 -13.98
CA ARG A 402 -10.43 24.91 -13.37
C ARG A 402 -11.44 24.28 -14.35
N PRO A 403 -11.86 23.01 -14.12
CA PRO A 403 -12.76 22.33 -15.05
C PRO A 403 -14.14 22.96 -15.18
N GLY A 404 -14.65 23.59 -14.12
CA GLY A 404 -16.01 24.13 -14.08
C GLY A 404 -16.29 25.25 -15.10
N ASP A 405 -15.28 26.03 -15.48
CA ASP A 405 -15.39 27.10 -16.47
C ASP A 405 -14.33 27.01 -17.59
N GLY A 406 -13.44 26.03 -17.54
CA GLY A 406 -12.39 25.81 -18.54
C GLY A 406 -11.21 26.77 -18.44
N THR A 407 -11.04 27.46 -17.30
CA THR A 407 -9.97 28.45 -17.11
C THR A 407 -8.65 27.78 -16.74
N VAL A 408 -7.56 28.13 -17.42
CA VAL A 408 -6.19 27.90 -16.93
C VAL A 408 -5.91 28.92 -15.83
N VAL A 409 -5.73 28.45 -14.59
CA VAL A 409 -5.56 29.29 -13.40
C VAL A 409 -4.10 29.71 -13.25
N ASP A 410 -3.17 28.77 -13.47
CA ASP A 410 -1.73 29.01 -13.52
C ASP A 410 -1.17 28.26 -14.73
N ASP A 411 -0.65 29.01 -15.70
CA ASP A 411 -0.04 28.46 -16.91
C ASP A 411 1.47 28.20 -16.75
N THR A 412 2.06 28.37 -15.57
CA THR A 412 3.50 28.14 -15.37
C THR A 412 3.84 26.65 -15.54
N ALA A 413 4.90 26.34 -16.28
CA ALA A 413 5.44 24.98 -16.33
C ALA A 413 6.40 24.80 -15.13
N ARG A 414 6.19 23.75 -14.33
CA ARG A 414 6.98 23.49 -13.12
C ARG A 414 7.65 22.11 -13.13
N PRO A 415 8.85 21.96 -12.55
CA PRO A 415 9.55 20.68 -12.49
C PRO A 415 8.72 19.58 -11.81
N ASN A 416 8.14 19.85 -10.64
CA ASN A 416 7.36 18.90 -9.85
C ASN A 416 6.13 18.32 -10.59
N HIS A 417 5.49 19.13 -11.43
CA HIS A 417 4.35 18.72 -12.24
C HIS A 417 4.76 17.77 -13.37
N HIS A 418 5.89 18.06 -14.03
CA HIS A 418 6.38 17.24 -15.12
C HIS A 418 7.01 15.95 -14.61
N SER A 419 7.79 15.98 -13.52
CA SER A 419 8.36 14.78 -12.93
C SER A 419 7.28 13.84 -12.36
N ALA A 420 6.24 14.37 -11.68
CA ALA A 420 5.12 13.55 -11.22
C ALA A 420 4.38 12.88 -12.38
N MET A 421 4.07 13.63 -13.44
CA MET A 421 3.38 13.09 -14.62
C MET A 421 4.26 12.08 -15.39
N LEU A 422 5.56 12.34 -15.51
CA LEU A 422 6.51 11.43 -16.14
C LEU A 422 6.59 10.11 -15.37
N TRP A 423 6.68 10.18 -14.05
CA TRP A 423 6.67 8.99 -13.20
C TRP A 423 5.37 8.19 -13.34
N PHE A 424 4.21 8.86 -13.28
CA PHE A 424 2.92 8.23 -13.51
C PHE A 424 2.85 7.53 -14.88
N LEU A 425 3.23 8.23 -15.95
CA LEU A 425 3.20 7.67 -17.30
C LEU A 425 4.19 6.51 -17.48
N SER A 426 5.36 6.55 -16.86
CA SER A 426 6.29 5.41 -16.83
C SER A 426 5.67 4.20 -16.13
N GLY A 427 5.02 4.40 -14.98
CA GLY A 427 4.30 3.33 -14.29
C GLY A 427 3.14 2.76 -15.12
N LEU A 428 2.41 3.61 -15.85
CA LEU A 428 1.34 3.20 -16.75
C LEU A 428 1.87 2.49 -18.00
N THR A 429 3.01 2.92 -18.56
CA THR A 429 3.72 2.23 -19.66
C THR A 429 4.11 0.83 -19.22
N SER A 430 4.72 0.70 -18.04
CA SER A 430 5.11 -0.57 -17.45
C SER A 430 3.89 -1.50 -17.30
N LEU A 431 2.74 -0.99 -16.85
CA LEU A 431 1.49 -1.78 -16.82
C LEU A 431 0.98 -2.16 -18.22
N ALA A 432 1.11 -1.27 -19.21
CA ALA A 432 0.56 -1.42 -20.55
C ALA A 432 1.37 -2.36 -21.47
N GLN A 433 2.70 -2.36 -21.36
CA GLN A 433 3.59 -3.27 -22.11
C GLN A 433 3.40 -4.74 -21.75
N ASN A 434 2.80 -4.93 -20.59
CA ASN A 434 2.56 -6.19 -19.91
C ASN A 434 1.20 -6.80 -20.25
N ASP A 435 0.77 -6.62 -21.51
CA ASP A 435 -0.54 -7.01 -22.04
C ASP A 435 -1.75 -6.50 -21.21
N TRP A 436 -1.57 -5.43 -20.43
CA TRP A 436 -2.56 -4.92 -19.49
C TRP A 436 -3.06 -6.01 -18.52
N PHE A 437 -2.23 -6.37 -17.54
CA PHE A 437 -2.60 -7.36 -16.53
C PHE A 437 -4.02 -7.17 -15.96
N GLY A 438 -4.70 -8.27 -15.68
CA GLY A 438 -6.04 -8.29 -15.08
C GLY A 438 -7.14 -7.61 -15.91
N TYR A 439 -6.83 -7.05 -17.07
CA TYR A 439 -7.73 -6.25 -17.88
C TYR A 439 -8.62 -7.14 -18.75
N VAL A 440 -9.60 -7.78 -18.11
CA VAL A 440 -10.61 -8.61 -18.79
C VAL A 440 -11.82 -7.73 -19.07
N ASN A 441 -11.84 -7.19 -20.30
CA ASN A 441 -12.98 -6.54 -20.94
C ASN A 441 -13.44 -5.21 -20.29
N PRO A 442 -13.79 -4.19 -21.10
CA PRO A 442 -13.51 -4.03 -22.52
C PRO A 442 -12.15 -3.40 -22.77
N GLU A 443 -11.59 -3.62 -23.98
CA GLU A 443 -10.26 -3.20 -24.45
C GLU A 443 -9.75 -1.87 -23.86
N PRO A 444 -8.42 -1.75 -23.66
CA PRO A 444 -7.80 -0.53 -23.16
C PRO A 444 -8.33 0.69 -23.91
N LEU A 445 -8.66 1.74 -23.17
CA LEU A 445 -9.11 3.02 -23.75
C LEU A 445 -8.00 3.67 -24.56
N ILE A 446 -6.75 3.45 -24.15
CA ILE A 446 -5.56 3.94 -24.84
C ILE A 446 -4.68 2.73 -25.16
N PRO A 447 -4.40 2.43 -26.43
CA PRO A 447 -3.49 1.37 -26.83
C PRO A 447 -2.10 1.51 -26.19
N ALA A 448 -1.44 0.39 -25.87
CA ALA A 448 -0.13 0.39 -25.20
C ALA A 448 0.95 1.18 -25.97
N ASN A 449 0.95 1.09 -27.30
CA ASN A 449 1.88 1.84 -28.15
C ASN A 449 1.62 3.36 -28.14
N GLU A 450 0.40 3.80 -27.81
CA GLU A 450 0.06 5.21 -27.66
C GLU A 450 0.44 5.73 -26.27
N ILE A 451 0.28 4.91 -25.23
CA ILE A 451 0.85 5.18 -23.90
C ILE A 451 2.36 5.37 -24.00
N GLN A 452 3.08 4.44 -24.65
CA GLN A 452 4.52 4.58 -24.87
C GLN A 452 4.89 5.91 -25.55
N GLN A 453 4.18 6.29 -26.62
CA GLN A 453 4.45 7.53 -27.34
C GLN A 453 4.20 8.78 -26.47
N LEU A 454 3.20 8.75 -25.60
CA LEU A 454 2.93 9.82 -24.64
C LEU A 454 4.04 9.91 -23.60
N THR A 455 4.47 8.78 -23.03
CA THR A 455 5.54 8.70 -22.05
C THR A 455 6.87 9.20 -22.64
N ASP A 456 7.25 8.71 -23.81
CA ASP A 456 8.46 9.15 -24.54
C ASP A 456 8.41 10.66 -24.84
N GLY A 457 7.25 11.13 -25.31
CA GLY A 457 7.05 12.55 -25.59
C GLY A 457 7.17 13.42 -24.33
N LEU A 458 6.65 12.94 -23.20
CA LEU A 458 6.68 13.68 -21.95
C LEU A 458 8.10 13.69 -21.37
N GLY A 459 8.83 12.58 -21.48
CA GLY A 459 10.26 12.52 -21.11
C GLY A 459 11.08 13.52 -21.93
N GLN A 460 10.89 13.57 -23.25
CA GLN A 460 11.54 14.55 -24.12
C GLN A 460 11.17 16.00 -23.77
N ALA A 461 9.89 16.27 -23.52
CA ALA A 461 9.43 17.61 -23.16
C ALA A 461 10.02 18.06 -21.82
N THR A 462 10.03 17.17 -20.82
CA THR A 462 10.58 17.43 -19.49
C THR A 462 12.06 17.78 -19.57
N MET A 463 12.87 16.92 -20.20
CA MET A 463 14.32 17.17 -20.36
C MET A 463 14.64 18.42 -21.20
N ALA A 464 13.73 18.84 -22.08
CA ALA A 464 13.92 20.04 -22.90
C ALA A 464 13.48 21.34 -22.21
N LEU A 465 12.54 21.26 -21.26
CA LEU A 465 11.98 22.41 -20.55
C LEU A 465 12.80 22.80 -19.33
N PHE A 466 13.39 21.82 -18.65
CA PHE A 466 14.11 22.02 -17.41
C PHE A 466 15.58 21.67 -17.64
N ASP A 467 16.45 22.68 -17.68
CA ASP A 467 17.88 22.42 -17.58
C ASP A 467 18.18 21.92 -16.16
N PRO A 468 19.00 20.86 -15.97
CA PRO A 468 19.30 20.33 -14.65
C PRO A 468 19.80 21.37 -13.64
N ALA A 469 20.56 22.38 -14.11
CA ALA A 469 21.07 23.44 -13.24
C ALA A 469 19.98 24.44 -12.79
N ASP A 470 18.87 24.54 -13.52
CA ASP A 470 17.80 25.49 -13.25
C ASP A 470 16.65 24.87 -12.43
N VAL A 471 16.62 23.53 -12.25
CA VAL A 471 15.53 22.83 -11.55
C VAL A 471 15.31 23.37 -10.14
N VAL A 472 16.38 23.63 -9.39
CA VAL A 472 16.30 24.16 -8.02
C VAL A 472 15.80 25.60 -8.02
N GLU A 473 16.27 26.45 -8.93
CA GLU A 473 15.78 27.85 -9.05
C GLU A 473 14.30 27.91 -9.46
N MET A 474 13.87 26.99 -10.33
CA MET A 474 12.48 26.89 -10.79
C MET A 474 11.53 26.23 -9.79
N GLY A 475 12.06 25.56 -8.78
CA GLY A 475 11.33 24.78 -7.80
C GLY A 475 12.07 24.70 -6.47
N SER A 476 12.67 23.55 -6.19
CA SER A 476 13.38 23.27 -4.93
C SER A 476 14.35 22.10 -5.10
N THR A 477 15.26 21.91 -4.14
CA THR A 477 16.09 20.70 -4.07
C THR A 477 15.25 19.42 -3.97
N ARG A 478 14.05 19.49 -3.38
CA ARG A 478 13.10 18.36 -3.35
C ARG A 478 12.59 18.02 -4.74
N ASP A 479 12.34 19.02 -5.57
CA ASP A 479 11.93 18.80 -6.96
C ASP A 479 13.07 18.24 -7.82
N LEU A 480 14.34 18.55 -7.47
CA LEU A 480 15.51 17.93 -8.08
C LEU A 480 15.58 16.42 -7.75
N GLY A 481 15.39 16.04 -6.48
CA GLY A 481 15.28 14.63 -6.06
C GLY A 481 14.11 13.89 -6.73
N GLN A 482 12.93 14.51 -6.76
CA GLN A 482 11.75 13.96 -7.46
C GLN A 482 11.99 13.81 -8.98
N MET A 483 12.71 14.75 -9.60
CA MET A 483 13.07 14.69 -11.03
C MET A 483 14.04 13.53 -11.29
N LEU A 484 15.07 13.34 -10.45
CA LEU A 484 15.98 12.19 -10.54
C LEU A 484 15.22 10.86 -10.49
N ALA A 485 14.34 10.69 -9.50
CA ALA A 485 13.52 9.48 -9.36
C ALA A 485 12.62 9.25 -10.58
N ALA A 486 11.95 10.30 -11.09
CA ALA A 486 11.10 10.21 -12.27
C ALA A 486 11.87 9.86 -13.55
N VAL A 487 13.10 10.38 -13.70
CA VAL A 487 13.98 10.07 -14.84
C VAL A 487 14.52 8.65 -14.75
N GLY A 488 14.85 8.16 -13.55
CA GLY A 488 15.18 6.75 -13.31
C GLY A 488 14.08 5.82 -13.80
N TRP A 489 12.83 6.08 -13.37
CA TRP A 489 11.65 5.36 -13.85
C TRP A 489 11.41 5.46 -15.36
N PHE A 490 11.58 6.65 -15.93
CA PHE A 490 11.44 6.84 -17.37
C PHE A 490 12.51 6.08 -18.15
N GLY A 491 13.75 6.07 -17.68
CA GLY A 491 14.85 5.42 -18.37
C GLY A 491 14.65 3.91 -18.50
N THR A 492 14.07 3.23 -17.51
CA THR A 492 13.74 1.80 -17.60
C THR A 492 12.59 1.50 -18.55
N GLN A 493 11.75 2.51 -18.83
CA GLN A 493 10.53 2.41 -19.64
C GLN A 493 10.64 3.13 -21.00
N ALA A 494 11.83 3.62 -21.35
CA ALA A 494 12.06 4.41 -22.55
C ALA A 494 11.82 3.56 -23.82
N GLY A 495 11.09 4.10 -24.80
CA GLY A 495 10.70 3.36 -26.01
C GLY A 495 11.84 3.11 -27.01
N SER A 496 13.05 3.60 -26.75
CA SER A 496 14.24 3.39 -27.60
C SER A 496 15.54 3.59 -26.85
N GLU A 497 16.63 2.98 -27.34
CA GLU A 497 17.99 3.13 -26.78
C GLU A 497 18.47 4.59 -26.78
N ASP A 498 18.09 5.39 -27.81
CA ASP A 498 18.43 6.82 -27.87
C ASP A 498 17.77 7.62 -26.73
N LEU A 499 16.52 7.29 -26.39
CA LEU A 499 15.79 7.91 -25.30
C LEU A 499 16.31 7.47 -23.93
N GLN A 500 16.62 6.19 -23.78
CA GLN A 500 17.25 5.65 -22.59
C GLN A 500 18.61 6.33 -22.34
N SER A 501 19.42 6.48 -23.39
CA SER A 501 20.71 7.18 -23.31
C SER A 501 20.53 8.65 -22.92
N ALA A 502 19.51 9.33 -23.46
CA ALA A 502 19.20 10.70 -23.07
C ALA A 502 18.77 10.82 -21.60
N ALA A 503 18.00 9.84 -21.10
CA ALA A 503 17.63 9.79 -19.68
C ALA A 503 18.85 9.59 -18.77
N VAL A 504 19.79 8.71 -19.16
CA VAL A 504 21.07 8.50 -18.45
C VAL A 504 21.91 9.78 -18.41
N ASP A 505 22.08 10.46 -19.56
CA ASP A 505 22.82 11.72 -19.65
C ASP A 505 22.19 12.79 -18.76
N TYR A 506 20.85 12.89 -18.78
CA TYR A 506 20.10 13.86 -18.00
C TYR A 506 20.14 13.55 -16.49
N ALA A 507 20.02 12.29 -16.08
CA ALA A 507 20.16 11.85 -14.69
C ALA A 507 21.54 12.18 -14.12
N ASN A 508 22.61 11.94 -14.88
CA ASN A 508 23.97 12.31 -14.47
C ASN A 508 24.15 13.83 -14.33
N ALA A 509 23.51 14.61 -15.19
CA ALA A 509 23.53 16.08 -15.09
C ALA A 509 22.73 16.59 -13.88
N LEU A 510 21.58 15.98 -13.55
CA LEU A 510 20.84 16.28 -12.33
C LEU A 510 21.64 15.92 -11.07
N ALA A 511 22.30 14.76 -11.05
CA ALA A 511 23.17 14.37 -9.94
C ALA A 511 24.36 15.33 -9.78
N SER A 512 24.91 15.85 -10.88
CA SER A 512 25.94 16.91 -10.84
C SER A 512 25.41 18.23 -10.25
N ALA A 513 24.12 18.54 -10.48
CA ALA A 513 23.46 19.68 -9.84
C ALA A 513 23.29 19.44 -8.33
N VAL A 514 22.94 18.21 -7.90
CA VAL A 514 22.93 17.84 -6.48
C VAL A 514 24.32 18.01 -5.85
N GLU A 515 25.37 17.51 -6.49
CA GLU A 515 26.75 17.65 -6.00
C GLU A 515 27.19 19.11 -5.85
N SER A 516 26.63 20.01 -6.69
CA SER A 516 26.91 21.45 -6.59
C SER A 516 26.19 22.12 -5.40
N ASP A 517 25.09 21.53 -4.94
CA ASP A 517 24.24 22.04 -3.86
C ASP A 517 24.43 21.30 -2.53
N VAL A 518 25.25 20.24 -2.48
CA VAL A 518 25.62 19.54 -1.25
C VAL A 518 26.88 20.15 -0.64
N GLU A 519 26.86 20.38 0.68
CA GLU A 519 28.03 20.77 1.44
C GLU A 519 28.92 19.57 1.75
N SER A 520 30.17 19.81 2.14
CA SER A 520 31.11 18.73 2.50
C SER A 520 30.66 17.89 3.72
N SER A 521 29.64 18.33 4.44
CA SER A 521 29.00 17.61 5.54
C SER A 521 27.93 16.62 5.07
N GLY A 522 27.54 16.63 3.79
CA GLY A 522 26.37 15.91 3.28
C GLY A 522 25.06 16.73 3.35
N ARG A 523 25.11 17.94 3.91
CA ARG A 523 23.95 18.84 4.01
C ARG A 523 23.60 19.46 2.66
N MET A 524 22.34 19.42 2.25
CA MET A 524 21.82 20.19 1.11
C MET A 524 21.69 21.69 1.44
N ALA A 525 22.35 22.57 0.69
CA ALA A 525 22.32 24.02 0.90
C ALA A 525 20.98 24.70 0.50
N GLY A 526 20.19 24.05 -0.36
CA GLY A 526 18.94 24.57 -0.94
C GLY A 526 17.65 23.92 -0.40
N ALA A 527 17.68 23.33 0.79
CA ALA A 527 16.62 22.45 1.29
C ALA A 527 15.23 23.09 1.53
N GLY A 528 15.13 24.42 1.57
CA GLY A 528 13.89 25.11 1.88
C GLY A 528 13.55 25.05 3.36
N GLU A 529 12.29 24.77 3.70
CA GLU A 529 11.77 24.82 5.07
C GLU A 529 11.99 23.52 5.88
N ASN A 530 12.36 22.41 5.22
CA ASN A 530 12.58 21.14 5.90
C ASN A 530 13.78 20.40 5.30
N GLN A 531 14.89 20.40 6.04
CA GLN A 531 16.14 19.77 5.66
C GLN A 531 16.00 18.25 5.53
N ALA A 532 15.37 17.58 6.48
CA ALA A 532 15.24 16.12 6.47
C ALA A 532 14.48 15.64 5.22
N ALA A 533 13.40 16.34 4.85
CA ALA A 533 12.66 16.06 3.63
C ALA A 533 13.51 16.29 2.37
N ALA A 534 14.31 17.36 2.30
CA ALA A 534 15.19 17.59 1.17
C ALA A 534 16.26 16.50 1.03
N GLN A 535 16.87 16.06 2.14
CA GLN A 535 17.80 14.94 2.13
C GLN A 535 17.10 13.66 1.63
N GLY A 536 15.94 13.32 2.18
CA GLY A 536 15.18 12.11 1.82
C GLY A 536 14.82 12.04 0.33
N ALA A 537 14.30 13.13 -0.23
CA ALA A 537 13.97 13.23 -1.66
C ALA A 537 15.19 13.05 -2.56
N VAL A 538 16.34 13.62 -2.18
CA VAL A 538 17.60 13.52 -2.94
C VAL A 538 18.20 12.13 -2.83
N VAL A 539 18.24 11.54 -1.62
CA VAL A 539 18.72 10.16 -1.39
C VAL A 539 17.93 9.18 -2.27
N GLN A 540 16.59 9.26 -2.22
CA GLN A 540 15.73 8.42 -3.06
C GLN A 540 16.05 8.63 -4.55
N GLY A 541 16.11 9.88 -5.00
CA GLY A 541 16.36 10.22 -6.40
C GLY A 541 17.70 9.67 -6.91
N LEU A 542 18.78 9.85 -6.17
CA LEU A 542 20.12 9.39 -6.54
C LEU A 542 20.20 7.86 -6.61
N LEU A 543 19.68 7.16 -5.59
CA LEU A 543 19.71 5.70 -5.53
C LEU A 543 18.87 5.09 -6.65
N TRP A 544 17.65 5.58 -6.85
CA TRP A 544 16.77 5.04 -7.89
C TRP A 544 17.21 5.37 -9.31
N ALA A 545 17.81 6.55 -9.53
CA ALA A 545 18.42 6.85 -10.82
C ALA A 545 19.61 5.93 -11.13
N SER A 546 20.28 5.39 -10.09
CA SER A 546 21.41 4.46 -10.23
C SER A 546 20.99 3.07 -10.71
N GLU A 547 19.69 2.77 -10.79
CA GLU A 547 19.18 1.58 -11.47
C GLU A 547 19.31 1.67 -13.00
N LEU A 548 19.64 2.84 -13.54
CA LEU A 548 19.98 3.00 -14.96
C LEU A 548 21.46 2.67 -15.22
N ASP A 549 21.72 1.77 -16.16
CA ASP A 549 23.07 1.47 -16.63
C ASP A 549 23.80 2.76 -17.05
N GLY A 550 24.88 3.10 -16.32
CA GLY A 550 25.69 4.30 -16.57
C GLY A 550 25.38 5.50 -15.67
N VAL A 551 24.52 5.33 -14.67
CA VAL A 551 24.31 6.28 -13.56
C VAL A 551 24.78 5.60 -12.27
N ASP A 552 25.70 6.22 -11.54
CA ASP A 552 26.17 5.69 -10.25
C ASP A 552 26.57 6.86 -9.35
N HIS A 553 25.69 7.16 -8.39
CA HIS A 553 25.90 8.24 -7.41
C HIS A 553 25.61 7.75 -5.98
N ALA A 554 25.81 6.46 -5.72
CA ALA A 554 25.52 5.86 -4.41
C ALA A 554 26.30 6.51 -3.27
N SER A 555 27.58 6.85 -3.48
CA SER A 555 28.38 7.54 -2.46
C SER A 555 27.85 8.93 -2.10
N LEU A 556 27.35 9.69 -3.07
CA LEU A 556 26.72 10.98 -2.82
C LEU A 556 25.41 10.81 -2.03
N ALA A 557 24.65 9.75 -2.33
CA ALA A 557 23.45 9.40 -1.58
C ALA A 557 23.79 8.98 -0.13
N GLU A 558 24.86 8.21 0.08
CA GLU A 558 25.34 7.83 1.41
C GLU A 558 25.76 9.04 2.24
N ASP A 559 26.53 9.98 1.69
CA ASP A 559 26.92 11.21 2.39
C ASP A 559 25.69 12.04 2.80
N THR A 560 24.70 12.12 1.90
CA THR A 560 23.42 12.83 2.12
C THR A 560 22.58 12.11 3.19
N LEU A 561 22.53 10.79 3.17
CA LEU A 561 21.83 9.97 4.16
C LEU A 561 22.50 10.06 5.54
N ASP A 562 23.83 10.04 5.60
CA ASP A 562 24.60 10.10 6.84
C ASP A 562 24.36 11.44 7.58
N TYR A 563 24.23 12.55 6.86
CA TYR A 563 23.80 13.82 7.46
C TYR A 563 22.37 13.75 8.01
N MET A 564 21.44 13.17 7.25
CA MET A 564 20.03 13.04 7.66
C MET A 564 19.88 12.20 8.94
N LEU A 565 20.52 11.04 8.99
CA LEU A 565 20.45 10.13 10.14
C LEU A 565 21.32 10.58 11.32
N GLY A 566 22.41 11.31 11.07
CA GLY A 566 23.37 11.71 12.09
C GLY A 566 23.06 13.05 12.76
N GLU A 567 22.60 14.04 11.99
CA GLU A 567 22.45 15.42 12.46
C GLU A 567 20.99 15.88 12.56
N LEU A 568 20.06 15.23 11.84
CA LEU A 568 18.64 15.60 11.85
C LEU A 568 17.75 14.60 12.60
N TRP A 569 18.25 13.41 12.93
CA TRP A 569 17.50 12.47 13.76
C TRP A 569 17.46 12.96 15.22
N ASP A 570 16.26 13.24 15.71
CA ASP A 570 16.02 13.55 17.11
C ASP A 570 15.61 12.28 17.85
N ASP A 571 16.57 11.72 18.58
CA ASP A 571 16.37 10.47 19.32
C ASP A 571 15.41 10.61 20.51
N GLU A 572 15.21 11.81 21.06
CA GLU A 572 14.24 12.01 22.15
C GLU A 572 12.82 12.13 21.59
N ALA A 573 12.66 12.89 20.51
CA ALA A 573 11.38 13.04 19.83
C ALA A 573 10.95 11.80 19.03
N GLY A 574 11.92 10.95 18.64
CA GLY A 574 11.70 9.80 17.76
C GLY A 574 11.24 10.22 16.35
N THR A 575 11.62 11.41 15.89
CA THR A 575 11.33 11.93 14.54
C THR A 575 12.50 12.75 14.03
N PHE A 576 12.39 13.28 12.80
CA PHE A 576 13.42 14.13 12.21
C PHE A 576 13.14 15.61 12.47
N ALA A 577 14.16 16.34 12.89
CA ALA A 577 14.13 17.78 12.98
C ALA A 577 14.00 18.43 11.59
N SER A 578 13.24 19.51 11.50
CA SER A 578 13.16 20.32 10.27
C SER A 578 14.53 20.93 9.92
N ASP A 579 15.32 21.33 10.90
CA ASP A 579 16.74 21.68 10.79
C ASP A 579 17.43 21.52 12.16
N VAL A 580 18.78 21.51 12.20
CA VAL A 580 19.60 21.16 13.37
C VAL A 580 19.33 22.02 14.62
N ASP A 581 18.96 23.28 14.42
CA ASP A 581 18.74 24.26 15.51
C ASP A 581 17.24 24.53 15.79
N ASP A 582 16.34 23.83 15.10
CA ASP A 582 14.91 24.05 15.26
C ASP A 582 14.43 23.46 16.59
N SER A 583 13.47 24.16 17.22
CA SER A 583 12.76 23.68 18.42
C SER A 583 11.30 23.32 18.12
N THR A 584 10.86 23.58 16.89
CA THR A 584 9.55 23.22 16.37
C THR A 584 9.75 22.56 15.01
N TYR A 585 9.29 21.32 14.86
CA TYR A 585 9.43 20.55 13.63
C TYR A 585 8.12 20.60 12.87
N ARG A 586 8.05 21.41 11.81
CA ARG A 586 6.90 21.42 10.91
C ARG A 586 7.09 20.34 9.85
N ILE A 587 6.15 19.41 9.80
CA ILE A 587 6.17 18.25 8.91
C ILE A 587 4.88 18.23 8.10
N THR A 588 5.01 18.52 6.82
CA THR A 588 3.93 18.35 5.85
C THR A 588 3.78 16.90 5.43
N SER A 589 2.66 16.51 4.84
CA SER A 589 2.51 15.17 4.27
C SER A 589 3.59 14.91 3.21
N ARG A 590 3.94 15.92 2.39
CA ARG A 590 5.04 15.81 1.41
C ARG A 590 6.37 15.53 2.10
N ASP A 591 6.68 16.22 3.19
CA ASP A 591 7.91 16.01 3.97
C ASP A 591 7.99 14.56 4.44
N ALA A 592 6.86 14.06 4.94
CA ALA A 592 6.80 12.68 5.40
C ALA A 592 7.02 11.67 4.27
N GLY A 593 6.46 11.93 3.08
CA GLY A 593 6.70 11.10 1.90
C GLY A 593 8.16 11.11 1.44
N ASP A 594 8.82 12.27 1.45
CA ASP A 594 10.22 12.39 1.05
C ASP A 594 11.15 11.64 2.03
N VAL A 595 10.89 11.74 3.34
CA VAL A 595 11.62 11.00 4.39
C VAL A 595 11.41 9.49 4.24
N THR A 596 10.15 9.04 4.13
CA THR A 596 9.81 7.61 3.94
C THR A 596 10.48 7.06 2.68
N GLY A 597 10.45 7.80 1.57
CA GLY A 597 11.05 7.39 0.31
C GLY A 597 12.57 7.27 0.38
N GLY A 598 13.26 8.21 1.04
CA GLY A 598 14.70 8.16 1.29
C GLY A 598 15.11 6.98 2.17
N ILE A 599 14.39 6.74 3.27
CA ILE A 599 14.60 5.59 4.15
C ILE A 599 14.37 4.27 3.41
N ASN A 600 13.27 4.16 2.65
CA ASN A 600 12.97 2.96 1.88
C ASN A 600 14.05 2.67 0.82
N ALA A 601 14.51 3.69 0.09
CA ALA A 601 15.59 3.53 -0.87
C ALA A 601 16.89 3.08 -0.19
N ALA A 602 17.21 3.64 0.98
CA ALA A 602 18.37 3.22 1.77
C ALA A 602 18.25 1.77 2.25
N ASP A 603 17.11 1.36 2.81
CA ASP A 603 16.88 -0.01 3.28
C ASP A 603 16.97 -1.05 2.15
N VAL A 604 16.54 -0.70 0.94
CA VAL A 604 16.48 -1.64 -0.20
C VAL A 604 17.79 -1.69 -0.99
N LEU A 605 18.45 -0.54 -1.18
CA LEU A 605 19.60 -0.42 -2.10
C LEU A 605 20.94 -0.21 -1.39
N LEU A 606 20.92 0.09 -0.09
CA LEU A 606 22.12 0.22 0.74
C LEU A 606 22.10 -0.82 1.86
N ASP A 607 23.28 -1.25 2.31
CA ASP A 607 23.44 -2.13 3.48
C ASP A 607 23.40 -1.28 4.77
N ARG A 608 22.23 -0.69 5.06
CA ARG A 608 22.02 0.26 6.19
C ARG A 608 20.87 -0.19 7.09
N ASP A 609 21.10 -0.17 8.40
CA ASP A 609 20.06 -0.43 9.40
C ASP A 609 19.25 0.84 9.67
N VAL A 610 18.09 0.95 9.02
CA VAL A 610 17.16 2.10 9.14
C VAL A 610 15.77 1.70 9.62
N GLN A 611 15.54 0.41 9.88
CA GLN A 611 14.20 -0.13 10.16
C GLN A 611 13.65 0.36 11.50
N SER A 612 14.49 0.35 12.54
CA SER A 612 14.13 0.86 13.87
C SER A 612 13.88 2.38 13.85
N THR A 613 14.65 3.11 13.04
CA THR A 613 14.48 4.55 12.84
C THR A 613 13.14 4.84 12.16
N TYR A 614 12.81 4.08 11.10
CA TYR A 614 11.52 4.20 10.42
C TYR A 614 10.35 3.92 11.36
N ALA A 615 10.42 2.86 12.16
CA ALA A 615 9.33 2.48 13.05
C ALA A 615 8.99 3.61 14.03
N ARG A 616 10.02 4.16 14.68
CA ARG A 616 9.87 5.28 15.62
C ARG A 616 9.39 6.54 14.92
N TYR A 617 9.98 6.87 13.76
CA TYR A 617 9.56 8.00 12.95
C TYR A 617 8.09 7.92 12.56
N PHE A 618 7.64 6.75 12.11
CA PHE A 618 6.27 6.52 11.69
C PHE A 618 5.32 6.65 12.87
N ASP A 619 5.61 5.99 13.99
CA ASP A 619 4.76 6.04 15.17
C ASP A 619 4.62 7.45 15.75
N GLN A 620 5.73 8.19 15.85
CA GLN A 620 5.72 9.55 16.38
C GLN A 620 5.06 10.54 15.41
N THR A 621 5.35 10.45 14.11
CA THR A 621 4.89 11.46 13.14
C THR A 621 3.48 11.15 12.62
N PHE A 622 3.20 9.90 12.27
CA PHE A 622 1.94 9.48 11.68
C PHE A 622 0.87 9.23 12.74
N ASN A 623 1.20 8.49 13.80
CA ASN A 623 0.23 8.06 14.81
C ASN A 623 0.10 9.10 15.93
N ARG A 624 1.15 9.34 16.72
CA ARG A 624 1.15 10.33 17.82
C ARG A 624 0.90 11.75 17.27
N GLY A 625 1.59 12.11 16.20
CA GLY A 625 1.50 13.40 15.53
C GLY A 625 0.19 13.65 14.80
N ARG A 626 -0.57 12.58 14.51
CA ARG A 626 -1.83 12.60 13.75
C ARG A 626 -1.68 13.18 12.34
N LEU A 627 -0.51 12.95 11.71
CA LEU A 627 -0.42 13.14 10.27
C LEU A 627 -1.44 12.22 9.58
N GLN A 628 -1.57 10.97 10.03
CA GLN A 628 -2.78 10.19 9.77
C GLN A 628 -3.86 10.58 10.80
N ARG A 629 -4.99 11.11 10.34
CA ARG A 629 -6.00 11.66 11.26
C ARG A 629 -6.90 10.62 11.92
N ALA A 630 -7.06 9.47 11.28
CA ALA A 630 -7.94 8.39 11.69
C ALA A 630 -7.50 7.07 11.05
N GLU A 631 -7.84 5.95 11.67
CA GLU A 631 -7.59 4.61 11.14
C GLU A 631 -8.91 3.89 10.84
N ARG A 632 -8.86 2.64 10.39
CA ARG A 632 -10.05 1.79 10.21
C ARG A 632 -9.82 0.46 10.91
N PRO A 633 -10.88 -0.34 11.19
CA PRO A 633 -10.75 -1.57 11.97
C PRO A 633 -9.62 -2.53 11.55
N PRO A 634 -9.30 -2.73 10.25
CA PRO A 634 -8.23 -3.66 9.85
C PRO A 634 -6.80 -3.27 10.26
N SER A 635 -6.56 -1.99 10.56
CA SER A 635 -5.24 -1.49 11.02
C SER A 635 -5.27 -1.04 12.47
N ARG A 636 -6.40 -1.25 13.18
CA ARG A 636 -6.57 -0.73 14.53
C ARG A 636 -6.05 -1.74 15.53
N ASP A 637 -5.08 -1.32 16.31
CA ASP A 637 -4.65 -1.99 17.54
C ASP A 637 -5.06 -1.13 18.75
N GLU A 638 -5.99 -1.64 19.57
CA GLU A 638 -6.45 -0.95 20.78
C GLU A 638 -5.42 -0.97 21.92
N SER A 639 -4.38 -1.80 21.79
CA SER A 639 -3.27 -1.89 22.75
C SER A 639 -2.08 -1.00 22.38
N ALA A 640 -2.03 -0.47 21.16
CA ALA A 640 -0.98 0.45 20.73
C ALA A 640 -0.99 1.75 21.56
N GLU A 641 0.19 2.28 21.84
CA GLU A 641 0.34 3.50 22.65
C GLU A 641 -0.39 4.70 22.01
N PHE A 642 -0.32 4.83 20.68
CA PHE A 642 -0.88 5.95 19.92
C PHE A 642 -2.02 5.54 18.99
N THR A 643 -2.97 4.72 19.46
CA THR A 643 -4.17 4.35 18.68
C THR A 643 -4.93 5.59 18.18
N LEU A 644 -5.16 5.66 16.86
CA LEU A 644 -5.91 6.75 16.22
C LEU A 644 -7.43 6.57 16.41
N PRO A 645 -8.25 7.63 16.29
CA PRO A 645 -9.70 7.46 16.31
C PRO A 645 -10.22 6.75 15.04
N LEU A 646 -11.35 6.05 15.16
CA LEU A 646 -12.12 5.61 14.00
C LEU A 646 -12.78 6.83 13.30
N PRO A 647 -13.12 6.75 12.00
CA PRO A 647 -13.56 7.91 11.22
C PRO A 647 -14.76 8.68 11.82
N PRO A 648 -15.82 8.03 12.35
CA PRO A 648 -16.93 8.75 13.00
C PRO A 648 -16.54 9.51 14.28
N ALA A 649 -15.42 9.15 14.90
CA ALA A 649 -14.90 9.74 16.13
C ALA A 649 -13.71 10.70 15.89
N ALA A 650 -13.29 10.89 14.63
CA ALA A 650 -12.11 11.66 14.26
C ALA A 650 -12.32 13.20 14.23
N GLY A 651 -13.31 13.70 14.97
CA GLY A 651 -13.68 15.12 14.98
C GLY A 651 -14.71 15.49 13.90
N GLY A 652 -15.30 16.69 14.01
CA GLY A 652 -16.40 17.12 13.14
C GLY A 652 -17.80 16.67 13.58
N GLU A 653 -18.84 17.18 12.92
CA GLU A 653 -20.25 16.82 13.23
C GLU A 653 -20.55 15.34 12.93
N HIS A 654 -19.92 14.80 11.88
CA HIS A 654 -20.16 13.45 11.38
C HIS A 654 -18.90 12.57 11.32
N GLY A 655 -17.76 13.07 11.82
CA GLY A 655 -16.48 12.43 11.63
C GLY A 655 -15.70 12.98 10.43
N GLN A 656 -14.52 12.40 10.21
CA GLN A 656 -13.62 12.72 9.10
C GLN A 656 -13.07 11.43 8.47
N ALA A 657 -12.65 11.50 7.22
CA ALA A 657 -12.06 10.36 6.53
C ALA A 657 -10.67 9.99 7.06
N ALA A 658 -10.31 8.71 7.00
CA ALA A 658 -8.96 8.21 7.33
C ALA A 658 -7.94 8.58 6.23
N VAL A 659 -7.53 9.85 6.17
CA VAL A 659 -6.57 10.39 5.20
C VAL A 659 -5.54 11.28 5.90
N TYR A 660 -4.44 11.60 5.21
CA TYR A 660 -3.42 12.48 5.77
C TYR A 660 -3.92 13.91 5.97
N SER A 661 -3.54 14.53 7.09
CA SER A 661 -3.51 15.98 7.29
C SER A 661 -2.40 16.58 6.43
N ASP A 662 -2.52 17.85 6.04
CA ASP A 662 -1.49 18.49 5.22
C ASP A 662 -0.23 18.78 6.04
N ALA A 663 -0.36 19.20 7.30
CA ALA A 663 0.78 19.48 8.15
C ALA A 663 0.53 19.27 9.65
N VAL A 664 1.56 18.76 10.33
CA VAL A 664 1.67 18.62 11.78
C VAL A 664 2.92 19.34 12.29
N GLU A 665 2.91 19.74 13.55
CA GLU A 665 4.05 20.36 14.23
C GLU A 665 4.35 19.65 15.55
N TYR A 666 5.63 19.37 15.79
CA TYR A 666 6.15 18.91 17.08
C TYR A 666 6.91 20.04 17.77
N ASP A 667 6.64 20.30 19.05
CA ASP A 667 7.35 21.27 19.88
C ASP A 667 8.24 20.55 20.89
N THR A 668 9.56 20.71 20.72
CA THR A 668 10.60 20.03 21.52
C THR A 668 10.66 20.49 22.98
N ASP A 669 10.26 21.73 23.28
CA ASP A 669 10.29 22.28 24.64
C ASP A 669 9.16 21.69 25.51
N SER A 670 8.05 21.31 24.87
CA SER A 670 6.84 20.80 25.53
C SER A 670 6.56 19.32 25.30
N ASP A 671 7.23 18.68 24.34
CA ASP A 671 6.94 17.31 23.88
C ASP A 671 5.48 17.13 23.42
N GLU A 672 4.95 18.16 22.74
CA GLU A 672 3.57 18.20 22.25
C GLU A 672 3.52 18.20 20.72
N TRP A 673 2.61 17.38 20.18
CA TRP A 673 2.24 17.37 18.77
C TRP A 673 0.94 18.15 18.55
N SER A 674 0.84 18.83 17.41
CA SER A 674 -0.38 19.50 16.96
C SER A 674 -0.62 19.37 15.46
N VAL A 675 -1.89 19.22 15.07
CA VAL A 675 -2.29 19.35 13.66
C VAL A 675 -2.46 20.83 13.36
N VAL A 676 -1.63 21.36 12.45
CA VAL A 676 -1.57 22.79 12.13
C VAL A 676 -2.17 23.12 10.78
N ASP A 677 -2.34 22.12 9.92
CA ASP A 677 -3.14 22.18 8.71
C ASP A 677 -3.87 20.85 8.51
N ASP A 678 -5.19 20.84 8.68
CA ASP A 678 -6.04 19.67 8.56
C ASP A 678 -6.66 19.49 7.17
N THR A 679 -6.32 20.37 6.22
CA THR A 679 -6.74 20.24 4.82
C THR A 679 -6.16 18.97 4.19
N PHE A 680 -6.79 18.51 3.11
CA PHE A 680 -6.28 17.41 2.30
C PHE A 680 -5.68 17.95 1.01
N THR A 681 -4.35 18.09 0.95
CA THR A 681 -3.63 18.40 -0.30
C THR A 681 -3.41 17.13 -1.11
N THR A 682 -4.23 16.94 -2.13
CA THR A 682 -4.30 15.70 -2.91
C THR A 682 -2.94 15.27 -3.46
N ALA A 683 -2.15 16.18 -4.01
CA ALA A 683 -0.86 15.82 -4.61
C ALA A 683 0.06 15.19 -3.56
N TRP A 684 0.14 15.78 -2.37
CA TRP A 684 1.08 15.38 -1.34
C TRP A 684 0.59 14.20 -0.53
N ALA A 685 -0.68 14.16 -0.16
CA ALA A 685 -1.24 12.98 0.51
C ALA A 685 -1.11 11.71 -0.36
N LEU A 686 -1.31 11.83 -1.67
CA LEU A 686 -1.17 10.68 -2.59
C LEU A 686 0.29 10.37 -2.91
N TYR A 687 1.19 11.36 -2.90
CA TYR A 687 2.63 11.12 -2.99
C TYR A 687 3.11 10.29 -1.79
N THR A 688 2.83 10.75 -0.55
CA THR A 688 3.15 10.03 0.69
C THR A 688 2.56 8.63 0.67
N ALA A 689 1.27 8.51 0.31
CA ALA A 689 0.63 7.21 0.21
C ALA A 689 1.36 6.28 -0.79
N ASN A 690 1.88 6.78 -1.92
CA ASN A 690 2.69 5.95 -2.83
C ASN A 690 3.98 5.47 -2.16
N GLN A 691 4.64 6.30 -1.36
CA GLN A 691 5.82 5.89 -0.59
C GLN A 691 5.47 4.81 0.44
N ASP A 692 4.35 4.97 1.14
CA ASP A 692 3.93 4.04 2.19
C ASP A 692 3.59 2.64 1.66
N ILE A 693 3.06 2.52 0.45
CA ILE A 693 2.84 1.18 -0.14
C ILE A 693 4.14 0.52 -0.56
N TRP A 694 5.16 1.30 -0.94
CA TRP A 694 6.45 0.76 -1.37
C TRP A 694 7.30 0.27 -0.20
N ILE A 695 7.19 0.89 0.97
CA ILE A 695 7.80 0.39 2.20
C ILE A 695 6.88 -0.58 2.97
N GLY A 696 5.58 -0.56 2.69
CA GLY A 696 4.58 -1.33 3.42
C GLY A 696 4.64 -2.84 3.18
N SER A 697 4.25 -3.59 4.21
CA SER A 697 4.15 -5.05 4.17
C SER A 697 2.74 -5.50 4.55
N TRP A 698 2.25 -6.55 3.89
CA TRP A 698 0.97 -7.18 4.21
C TRP A 698 1.12 -8.69 4.19
N ALA A 699 0.67 -9.37 5.26
CA ALA A 699 0.80 -10.82 5.43
C ALA A 699 2.25 -11.34 5.29
N GLY A 700 3.23 -10.54 5.69
CA GLY A 700 4.67 -10.88 5.61
C GLY A 700 5.33 -10.50 4.28
N ASP A 701 4.55 -10.19 3.25
CA ASP A 701 5.07 -9.83 1.93
C ASP A 701 5.11 -8.31 1.74
N PHE A 702 6.26 -7.80 1.34
CA PHE A 702 6.39 -6.42 0.85
C PHE A 702 5.79 -6.28 -0.54
N TYR A 703 5.36 -5.06 -0.88
CA TYR A 703 5.13 -4.72 -2.29
C TYR A 703 6.39 -5.03 -3.11
N ARG A 704 6.25 -5.85 -4.15
CA ARG A 704 7.39 -6.29 -4.97
C ARG A 704 8.22 -5.10 -5.44
N GLY A 705 9.54 -5.24 -5.33
CA GLY A 705 10.53 -4.23 -5.72
C GLY A 705 10.47 -2.92 -4.95
N ARG A 706 9.54 -2.75 -3.99
CA ARG A 706 9.50 -1.66 -3.02
C ARG A 706 9.72 -0.27 -3.63
N GLY A 707 9.10 -0.02 -4.78
CA GLY A 707 9.16 1.27 -5.49
C GLY A 707 10.42 1.51 -6.33
N VAL A 708 11.38 0.60 -6.33
CA VAL A 708 12.63 0.71 -7.09
C VAL A 708 12.37 0.56 -8.61
N PRO A 709 12.84 1.49 -9.46
CA PRO A 709 12.72 1.39 -10.92
C PRO A 709 13.27 0.06 -11.46
N GLY A 710 12.62 -0.52 -12.47
CA GLY A 710 13.10 -1.77 -13.10
C GLY A 710 12.73 -3.05 -12.36
N GLN A 711 12.40 -3.00 -11.07
CA GLN A 711 12.17 -4.20 -10.25
C GLN A 711 10.69 -4.64 -10.19
N THR A 712 9.78 -3.76 -10.61
CA THR A 712 8.30 -3.97 -10.58
C THR A 712 7.67 -3.95 -11.98
N ASP A 713 8.53 -4.16 -12.98
CA ASP A 713 8.20 -4.04 -14.40
C ASP A 713 7.76 -5.36 -15.04
N ASP A 714 7.97 -6.49 -14.37
CA ASP A 714 7.48 -7.80 -14.81
C ASP A 714 6.50 -8.37 -13.77
N PRO A 715 5.39 -9.01 -14.18
CA PRO A 715 4.48 -9.70 -13.28
C PRO A 715 5.13 -11.00 -12.76
N PRO A 716 4.58 -11.61 -11.69
CA PRO A 716 4.72 -13.05 -11.46
C PRO A 716 4.13 -13.83 -12.66
N GLN A 717 4.74 -14.95 -13.03
CA GLN A 717 4.28 -15.80 -14.16
C GLN A 717 3.04 -16.62 -13.85
#